data_AF-A0AAF0TAH8-F1
#
_entry.id   AF-A0AAF0TAH8-F1
#
_cell.length_a   1.000
_cell.length_b   1.000
_cell.length_c   1.000
_cell.angle_alpha   90.00
_cell.angle_beta   90.00
_cell.angle_gamma   90.00
#
_symmetry.space_group_name_H-M   'P 1'
#
loop_
_entity.id
_entity.type
_entity.pdbx_description
1 polymer ?
#
loop_
_entity_poly.entity_id
_entity_poly.type
_entity_poly.pdbx_seq_one_letter_code
_entity_poly.pdbx_strand_id
1 'polypeptide(L)'
;MLEKGKRNAHFRLIILDGKIYVEKYNTKKFIQTRHLYTMYGIVQLLRWYPGKLPNLEIMFDTDDRPVVQSKDYRKPNSGPPPLFRYCSDWHSLDIVFPDWSFWGWAETNIRPWRSVIKEIKEGNKRTKWKDRVPFAYWKGNPHVSPIRKDLMKCNITDKQNFHTLLYVQDWDDQSKKGFKESDLANQCTHRYKIYVEGWAWSVSEKYILACDSPTLYIKPHYHDFFMRGMIPQQHYWPIRENNKCGSLNFAVQWGNNYTHKAEAIGKAGSDFIHEDMKMEYVFDYMFHLLNEYAKLLKFEPKIPSEAVEICSESLACTSQGSLEKSNKVDIFPEVSCSIKCPRVSPMKPEFRSSSESCPEYFRWIHEDLRPWKETGITRKMVEKAREVSHFRVVVVNGRVYFEKYKATFQKRDIVTLWGILQLLSFYPGMLPDLDLVFECGDQPVTQRSDYGKSKDSVPPPLFHYCGNRSSFDIVFPDWSFWGWPELSIRPWDKLEKDLQQSNEMIKWTEREPYAYWKGNAVLGEARHDLIKCNVSGKQDWNARIYGLQWALERRQGYKTSDLATQCTHRYKIYVEGLAWSVSQKYILACDSVALLINPHYYDFYTRSLLPTVHYWPINEKDKCKSIKFAVDWGNKNAKKAQEIGKAGSKFVHEELQMKYIYDYMFHLLTEYAKLLKYKPTIPRDAVEVCSDALICSTKGIRKKFRVHSRINNVSSSEPCTMPPSWSPADLQNFIDRKQNLTKQVELWEEAQSI
;
A
#
# COMPACT_ATOMS: atom_id res chain seq x y z
N MET A 1 -35.61 10.01 -25.27
CA MET A 1 -34.78 8.92 -25.85
C MET A 1 -34.17 8.08 -24.74
N LEU A 2 -33.47 8.68 -23.77
CA LEU A 2 -32.90 7.97 -22.61
C LEU A 2 -33.91 7.09 -21.87
N GLU A 3 -35.12 7.59 -21.58
CA GLU A 3 -36.18 6.80 -20.92
C GLU A 3 -36.59 5.53 -21.66
N LYS A 4 -36.44 5.46 -23.00
CA LYS A 4 -36.70 4.21 -23.74
C LYS A 4 -35.70 3.11 -23.36
N GLY A 5 -34.51 3.48 -22.89
CA GLY A 5 -33.49 2.57 -22.37
C GLY A 5 -33.86 1.90 -21.05
N LYS A 6 -34.72 2.54 -20.23
CA LYS A 6 -35.20 2.01 -18.93
C LYS A 6 -35.83 0.63 -19.05
N ARG A 7 -36.46 0.30 -20.19
CA ARG A 7 -37.04 -1.03 -20.46
C ARG A 7 -35.99 -2.16 -20.35
N ASN A 8 -34.74 -1.87 -20.74
CA ASN A 8 -33.67 -2.85 -20.79
C ASN A 8 -32.66 -2.68 -19.66
N ALA A 9 -32.47 -1.46 -19.16
CA ALA A 9 -31.51 -1.15 -18.11
C ALA A 9 -31.83 -1.86 -16.78
N HIS A 10 -30.78 -2.19 -16.06
CA HIS A 10 -30.82 -2.66 -14.68
C HIS A 10 -30.74 -1.51 -13.68
N PHE A 11 -30.05 -0.44 -14.06
CA PHE A 11 -29.98 0.78 -13.26
C PHE A 11 -29.76 2.00 -14.15
N ARG A 12 -30.15 3.15 -13.62
CA ARG A 12 -29.79 4.48 -14.11
C ARG A 12 -28.76 5.07 -13.17
N LEU A 13 -27.71 5.66 -13.73
CA LEU A 13 -26.63 6.30 -12.98
C LEU A 13 -26.48 7.74 -13.43
N ILE A 14 -26.43 8.65 -12.46
CA ILE A 14 -26.31 10.09 -12.65
C ILE A 14 -24.98 10.51 -12.04
N ILE A 15 -24.15 11.23 -12.79
CA ILE A 15 -23.03 11.99 -12.26
C ILE A 15 -23.46 13.44 -12.23
N LEU A 16 -23.47 14.05 -11.04
CA LEU A 16 -23.81 15.46 -10.85
C LEU A 16 -22.82 16.06 -9.87
N ASP A 17 -22.11 17.11 -10.29
CA ASP A 17 -21.15 17.87 -9.49
C ASP A 17 -20.11 16.99 -8.78
N GLY A 18 -19.62 15.97 -9.48
CA GLY A 18 -18.61 15.02 -8.98
C GLY A 18 -19.14 13.98 -8.01
N LYS A 19 -20.46 13.87 -7.84
CA LYS A 19 -21.14 12.83 -7.06
C LYS A 19 -21.89 11.86 -7.97
N ILE A 20 -22.17 10.66 -7.47
CA ILE A 20 -22.89 9.62 -8.21
C ILE A 20 -24.20 9.29 -7.51
N TYR A 21 -25.28 9.24 -8.28
CA TYR A 21 -26.60 8.80 -7.83
C TYR A 21 -27.06 7.62 -8.69
N VAL A 22 -27.72 6.65 -8.08
CA VAL A 22 -28.19 5.44 -8.77
C VAL A 22 -29.65 5.16 -8.43
N GLU A 23 -30.47 5.02 -9.46
CA GLU A 23 -31.83 4.48 -9.40
C GLU A 23 -31.76 3.03 -9.91
N LYS A 24 -32.00 2.04 -9.04
CA LYS A 24 -32.00 0.62 -9.42
C LYS A 24 -33.40 0.22 -9.89
N TYR A 25 -33.48 -0.54 -10.99
CA TYR A 25 -34.76 -1.00 -11.52
C TYR A 25 -35.07 -2.42 -11.04
N ASN A 26 -36.19 -2.57 -10.33
CA ASN A 26 -36.66 -3.86 -9.80
C ASN A 26 -37.31 -4.77 -10.87
N THR A 27 -37.32 -4.35 -12.13
CA THR A 27 -37.97 -5.06 -13.24
C THR A 27 -37.18 -6.25 -13.76
N LYS A 28 -35.89 -6.37 -13.41
CA LYS A 28 -35.01 -7.48 -13.79
C LYS A 28 -34.18 -7.94 -12.59
N LYS A 29 -33.90 -9.25 -12.53
CA LYS A 29 -32.99 -9.81 -11.51
C LYS A 29 -31.56 -9.51 -11.88
N PHE A 30 -30.80 -8.94 -10.95
CA PHE A 30 -29.36 -8.80 -11.11
C PHE A 30 -28.68 -10.17 -11.19
N ILE A 31 -27.88 -10.38 -12.24
CA ILE A 31 -26.98 -11.53 -12.31
C ILE A 31 -25.81 -11.22 -11.38
N GLN A 32 -25.73 -11.93 -10.25
CA GLN A 32 -24.56 -11.88 -9.36
C GLN A 32 -24.23 -10.43 -8.90
N THR A 33 -23.00 -10.20 -8.46
CA THR A 33 -22.47 -8.89 -8.03
C THR A 33 -22.04 -7.97 -9.18
N ARG A 34 -22.38 -8.30 -10.44
CA ARG A 34 -21.90 -7.55 -11.63
C ARG A 34 -22.22 -6.06 -11.57
N HIS A 35 -23.47 -5.74 -11.21
CA HIS A 35 -23.92 -4.36 -11.07
C HIS A 35 -23.16 -3.57 -10.00
N LEU A 36 -22.83 -4.22 -8.87
CA LEU A 36 -22.06 -3.59 -7.79
C LEU A 36 -20.63 -3.27 -8.24
N TYR A 37 -19.94 -4.22 -8.88
CA TYR A 37 -18.59 -4.01 -9.38
C TYR A 37 -18.52 -2.99 -10.52
N THR A 38 -19.54 -2.92 -11.38
CA THR A 38 -19.65 -1.86 -12.40
C THR A 38 -19.85 -0.48 -11.79
N MET A 39 -20.76 -0.35 -10.81
CA MET A 39 -20.93 0.90 -10.06
C MET A 39 -19.63 1.28 -9.34
N TYR A 40 -18.97 0.30 -8.70
CA TYR A 40 -17.70 0.51 -8.01
C TYR A 40 -16.62 1.00 -8.98
N GLY A 41 -16.55 0.45 -10.18
CA GLY A 41 -15.62 0.89 -11.22
C GLY A 41 -15.82 2.35 -11.63
N ILE A 42 -17.07 2.78 -11.78
CA ILE A 42 -17.42 4.18 -12.07
C ILE A 42 -17.08 5.08 -10.87
N VAL A 43 -17.32 4.65 -9.64
CA VAL A 43 -16.88 5.37 -8.43
C VAL A 43 -15.35 5.52 -8.41
N GLN A 44 -14.60 4.47 -8.74
CA GLN A 44 -13.13 4.55 -8.80
C GLN A 44 -12.66 5.50 -9.91
N LEU A 45 -13.38 5.57 -11.03
CA LEU A 45 -13.09 6.52 -12.10
C LEU A 45 -13.19 7.97 -11.60
N LEU A 46 -14.25 8.32 -10.87
CA LEU A 46 -14.38 9.68 -10.31
C LEU A 46 -13.30 9.98 -9.27
N ARG A 47 -12.85 8.98 -8.51
CA ARG A 47 -11.70 9.12 -7.60
C ARG A 47 -10.39 9.33 -8.35
N TRP A 48 -10.22 8.67 -9.49
CA TRP A 48 -9.05 8.80 -10.35
C TRP A 48 -9.01 10.16 -11.07
N TYR A 49 -10.18 10.64 -11.49
CA TYR A 49 -10.40 11.90 -12.21
C TYR A 49 -11.30 12.89 -11.44
N PRO A 50 -10.87 13.37 -10.25
CA PRO A 50 -11.73 14.15 -9.37
C PRO A 50 -12.11 15.48 -10.01
N GLY A 51 -13.42 15.72 -10.11
CA GLY A 51 -14.00 16.94 -10.69
C GLY A 51 -13.78 17.12 -12.20
N LYS A 52 -13.33 16.08 -12.91
CA LYS A 52 -13.08 16.16 -14.35
C LYS A 52 -14.18 15.53 -15.22
N LEU A 53 -15.01 14.64 -14.68
CA LEU A 53 -16.15 14.13 -15.43
C LEU A 53 -17.28 15.18 -15.44
N PRO A 54 -17.92 15.41 -16.59
CA PRO A 54 -19.04 16.32 -16.68
C PRO A 54 -20.29 15.71 -16.01
N ASN A 55 -21.28 16.58 -15.78
CA ASN A 55 -22.60 16.13 -15.38
C ASN A 55 -23.19 15.28 -16.50
N LEU A 56 -23.56 14.04 -16.20
CA LEU A 56 -24.08 13.10 -17.21
C LEU A 56 -25.02 12.08 -16.60
N GLU A 57 -25.78 11.42 -17.46
CA GLU A 57 -26.79 10.45 -17.06
C GLU A 57 -26.79 9.24 -18.00
N ILE A 58 -26.65 8.03 -17.45
CA ILE A 58 -26.55 6.79 -18.22
C ILE A 58 -27.60 5.76 -17.79
N MET A 59 -28.02 4.95 -18.76
CA MET A 59 -28.78 3.72 -18.56
C MET A 59 -27.83 2.55 -18.76
N PHE A 60 -27.74 1.64 -17.78
CA PHE A 60 -26.81 0.52 -17.84
C PHE A 60 -27.54 -0.82 -17.75
N ASP A 61 -27.23 -1.72 -18.68
CA ASP A 61 -27.72 -3.10 -18.69
C ASP A 61 -26.58 -4.09 -18.42
N THR A 62 -26.70 -4.83 -17.32
CA THR A 62 -25.68 -5.78 -16.83
C THR A 62 -25.81 -7.20 -17.36
N ASP A 63 -26.73 -7.46 -18.29
CA ASP A 63 -26.89 -8.75 -18.96
C ASP A 63 -25.84 -8.98 -20.06
N ASP A 64 -25.75 -10.23 -20.53
CA ASP A 64 -24.73 -10.67 -21.49
C ASP A 64 -24.98 -10.22 -22.95
N ARG A 65 -26.23 -10.25 -23.47
CA ARG A 65 -26.49 -10.08 -24.93
C ARG A 65 -27.03 -8.71 -25.33
N PRO A 66 -26.45 -8.00 -26.32
CA PRO A 66 -26.93 -6.69 -26.80
C PRO A 66 -28.41 -6.72 -27.18
N VAL A 67 -29.12 -5.60 -26.96
CA VAL A 67 -30.59 -5.53 -27.12
C VAL A 67 -31.07 -4.36 -27.99
N VAL A 68 -30.20 -3.41 -28.33
CA VAL A 68 -30.59 -2.26 -29.15
C VAL A 68 -30.31 -2.58 -30.62
N GLN A 69 -31.26 -3.26 -31.27
CA GLN A 69 -31.11 -3.73 -32.65
C GLN A 69 -31.14 -2.58 -33.66
N SER A 70 -30.11 -2.45 -34.49
CA SER A 70 -29.96 -1.38 -35.49
C SER A 70 -31.10 -1.33 -36.51
N LYS A 71 -31.69 -2.48 -36.84
CA LYS A 71 -32.84 -2.59 -37.77
C LYS A 71 -34.08 -1.84 -37.29
N ASP A 72 -34.25 -1.67 -35.98
CA ASP A 72 -35.43 -1.02 -35.39
C ASP A 72 -35.35 0.51 -35.50
N TYR A 73 -34.19 1.05 -35.87
CA TYR A 73 -33.86 2.48 -35.83
C TYR A 73 -33.43 3.04 -37.20
N ARG A 74 -33.84 2.40 -38.30
CA ARG A 74 -33.50 2.82 -39.68
C ARG A 74 -34.31 4.00 -40.21
N LYS A 75 -35.41 4.39 -39.54
CA LYS A 75 -36.30 5.46 -39.99
C LYS A 75 -35.79 6.84 -39.55
N PRO A 76 -36.08 7.93 -40.29
CA PRO A 76 -35.84 9.29 -39.83
C PRO A 76 -36.48 9.51 -38.45
N ASN A 77 -35.79 10.20 -37.54
CA ASN A 77 -36.21 10.47 -36.15
C ASN A 77 -36.40 9.23 -35.23
N SER A 78 -36.01 8.03 -35.67
CA SER A 78 -35.97 6.83 -34.82
C SER A 78 -34.60 6.69 -34.13
N GLY A 79 -34.19 7.68 -33.33
CA GLY A 79 -32.91 7.60 -32.63
C GLY A 79 -32.90 6.47 -31.59
N PRO A 80 -31.84 5.63 -31.55
CA PRO A 80 -31.74 4.50 -30.61
C PRO A 80 -31.61 4.98 -29.16
N PRO A 81 -32.17 4.27 -28.16
CA PRO A 81 -31.90 4.58 -26.76
C PRO A 81 -30.41 4.33 -26.45
N PRO A 82 -29.71 5.27 -25.80
CA PRO A 82 -28.37 5.02 -25.31
C PRO A 82 -28.42 4.01 -24.15
N LEU A 83 -27.73 2.88 -24.30
CA LEU A 83 -27.70 1.81 -23.30
C LEU A 83 -26.26 1.28 -23.18
N PHE A 84 -25.67 1.45 -22.00
CA PHE A 84 -24.31 0.98 -21.69
C PHE A 84 -24.29 -0.48 -21.28
N ARG A 85 -23.33 -1.24 -21.82
CA ARG A 85 -23.22 -2.71 -21.67
C ARG A 85 -21.80 -3.20 -21.83
N TYR A 86 -21.57 -4.49 -21.57
CA TYR A 86 -20.24 -5.09 -21.64
C TYR A 86 -19.81 -5.55 -23.04
N CYS A 87 -20.76 -5.73 -23.97
CA CYS A 87 -20.45 -6.08 -25.36
C CYS A 87 -21.53 -5.58 -26.34
N SER A 88 -21.20 -5.59 -27.62
CA SER A 88 -22.10 -5.33 -28.75
C SER A 88 -21.74 -6.26 -29.93
N ASP A 89 -22.47 -6.15 -31.03
CA ASP A 89 -22.24 -6.86 -32.30
C ASP A 89 -22.52 -5.89 -33.48
N TRP A 90 -22.27 -6.32 -34.72
CA TRP A 90 -22.47 -5.49 -35.91
C TRP A 90 -23.93 -5.13 -36.21
N HIS A 91 -24.88 -5.73 -35.50
CA HIS A 91 -26.30 -5.53 -35.68
C HIS A 91 -26.94 -4.73 -34.54
N SER A 92 -26.19 -4.41 -33.49
CA SER A 92 -26.65 -3.70 -32.32
C SER A 92 -25.98 -2.33 -32.15
N LEU A 93 -26.58 -1.49 -31.32
CA LEU A 93 -26.18 -0.10 -31.08
C LEU A 93 -25.92 0.17 -29.59
N ASP A 94 -25.78 -0.90 -28.79
CA ASP A 94 -25.42 -0.83 -27.37
C ASP A 94 -24.01 -0.21 -27.21
N ILE A 95 -23.84 0.65 -26.20
CA ILE A 95 -22.58 1.37 -25.93
C ILE A 95 -21.68 0.46 -25.09
N VAL A 96 -20.54 0.08 -25.65
CA VAL A 96 -19.63 -0.87 -25.00
C VAL A 96 -18.78 -0.21 -23.91
N PHE A 97 -18.83 -0.78 -22.72
CA PHE A 97 -18.17 -0.34 -21.49
C PHE A 97 -17.32 -1.49 -20.91
N PRO A 98 -16.20 -1.21 -20.22
CA PRO A 98 -15.40 -2.25 -19.58
C PRO A 98 -16.22 -3.10 -18.60
N ASP A 99 -15.95 -4.40 -18.57
CA ASP A 99 -16.71 -5.32 -17.74
C ASP A 99 -16.36 -5.23 -16.25
N TRP A 100 -17.26 -5.75 -15.42
CA TRP A 100 -17.16 -5.66 -13.97
C TRP A 100 -15.91 -6.36 -13.39
N SER A 101 -15.37 -7.39 -14.06
CA SER A 101 -14.25 -8.18 -13.53
C SER A 101 -12.93 -7.43 -13.50
N PHE A 102 -12.83 -6.24 -14.11
CA PHE A 102 -11.67 -5.36 -13.89
C PHE A 102 -11.50 -4.96 -12.41
N TRP A 103 -12.61 -4.87 -11.67
CA TRP A 103 -12.63 -4.54 -10.25
C TRP A 103 -12.86 -5.74 -9.33
N GLY A 104 -13.27 -6.89 -9.89
CA GLY A 104 -13.39 -8.15 -9.20
C GLY A 104 -14.65 -8.93 -9.59
N TRP A 105 -14.70 -10.20 -9.20
CA TRP A 105 -15.88 -11.04 -9.36
C TRP A 105 -15.89 -12.10 -8.25
N ALA A 106 -16.66 -11.83 -7.19
CA ALA A 106 -16.62 -12.60 -5.96
C ALA A 106 -17.05 -14.06 -6.16
N GLU A 107 -18.09 -14.28 -6.97
CA GLU A 107 -18.69 -15.59 -7.21
C GLU A 107 -17.76 -16.58 -7.91
N THR A 108 -16.74 -16.09 -8.60
CA THR A 108 -15.72 -16.91 -9.30
C THR A 108 -14.32 -16.75 -8.70
N ASN A 109 -14.21 -16.06 -7.56
CA ASN A 109 -12.95 -15.75 -6.88
C ASN A 109 -11.93 -15.03 -7.79
N ILE A 110 -12.41 -14.22 -8.73
CA ILE A 110 -11.54 -13.40 -9.57
C ILE A 110 -11.24 -12.10 -8.82
N ARG A 111 -9.95 -11.89 -8.55
CA ARG A 111 -9.43 -10.69 -7.90
C ARG A 111 -9.39 -9.49 -8.87
N PRO A 112 -9.23 -8.26 -8.36
CA PRO A 112 -9.11 -7.07 -9.21
C PRO A 112 -7.97 -7.21 -10.22
N TRP A 113 -8.15 -6.63 -11.40
CA TRP A 113 -7.24 -6.78 -12.55
C TRP A 113 -5.78 -6.45 -12.24
N ARG A 114 -5.51 -5.40 -11.44
CA ARG A 114 -4.16 -5.01 -10.98
C ARG A 114 -3.40 -6.14 -10.28
N SER A 115 -4.11 -7.04 -9.59
CA SER A 115 -3.51 -8.19 -8.89
C SER A 115 -3.32 -9.34 -9.87
N VAL A 116 -4.40 -9.73 -10.53
CA VAL A 116 -4.44 -10.93 -11.38
C VAL A 116 -3.45 -10.83 -12.54
N ILE A 117 -3.32 -9.65 -13.17
CA ILE A 117 -2.41 -9.50 -14.32
C ILE A 117 -0.94 -9.71 -13.93
N LYS A 118 -0.54 -9.31 -12.72
CA LYS A 118 0.81 -9.55 -12.20
C LYS A 118 1.04 -11.03 -11.94
N GLU A 119 0.07 -11.68 -11.33
CA GLU A 119 0.13 -13.12 -11.03
C GLU A 119 0.19 -13.97 -12.30
N ILE A 120 -0.56 -13.59 -13.35
CA ILE A 120 -0.45 -14.25 -14.66
C ILE A 120 0.93 -13.99 -15.27
N LYS A 121 1.48 -12.77 -15.18
CA LYS A 121 2.83 -12.44 -15.66
C LYS A 121 3.91 -13.27 -14.95
N GLU A 122 3.73 -13.55 -13.66
CA GLU A 122 4.59 -14.46 -12.90
C GLU A 122 4.35 -15.93 -13.27
N GLY A 123 3.08 -16.32 -13.44
CA GLY A 123 2.67 -17.65 -13.91
C GLY A 123 3.30 -18.02 -15.25
N ASN A 124 3.38 -17.07 -16.18
CA ASN A 124 4.02 -17.25 -17.48
C ASN A 124 5.50 -17.67 -17.37
N LYS A 125 6.19 -17.22 -16.32
CA LYS A 125 7.62 -17.51 -16.11
C LYS A 125 7.87 -18.91 -15.56
N ARG A 126 6.85 -19.61 -15.06
CA ARG A 126 7.00 -20.93 -14.40
C ARG A 126 7.39 -22.03 -15.38
N THR A 127 6.94 -21.94 -16.63
CA THR A 127 7.29 -22.87 -17.69
C THR A 127 7.67 -22.08 -18.93
N LYS A 128 8.92 -22.25 -19.39
CA LYS A 128 9.36 -21.64 -20.66
C LYS A 128 8.41 -22.05 -21.76
N TRP A 129 8.09 -21.13 -22.67
CA TRP A 129 7.07 -21.37 -23.69
C TRP A 129 7.29 -22.67 -24.48
N LYS A 130 8.54 -22.95 -24.85
CA LYS A 130 8.94 -24.16 -25.59
C LYS A 130 8.66 -25.46 -24.82
N ASP A 131 8.68 -25.42 -23.49
CA ASP A 131 8.47 -26.57 -22.61
C ASP A 131 6.99 -26.78 -22.24
N ARG A 132 6.10 -25.88 -22.67
CA ARG A 132 4.65 -26.01 -22.44
C ARG A 132 4.06 -27.15 -23.26
N VAL A 133 2.96 -27.71 -22.75
CA VAL A 133 2.24 -28.82 -23.39
C VAL A 133 1.83 -28.40 -24.81
N PRO A 134 2.19 -29.15 -25.87
CA PRO A 134 2.02 -28.72 -27.26
C PRO A 134 0.60 -28.92 -27.81
N PHE A 135 -0.40 -28.77 -26.95
CA PHE A 135 -1.83 -28.93 -27.24
C PHE A 135 -2.56 -27.60 -27.05
N ALA A 136 -3.70 -27.45 -27.73
CA ALA A 136 -4.62 -26.37 -27.46
C ALA A 136 -5.51 -26.70 -26.26
N TYR A 137 -5.53 -25.79 -25.29
CA TYR A 137 -6.25 -26.00 -24.03
C TYR A 137 -7.45 -25.07 -23.90
N TRP A 138 -8.56 -25.64 -23.43
CA TRP A 138 -9.73 -24.90 -22.97
C TRP A 138 -10.33 -25.54 -21.72
N LYS A 139 -10.75 -24.70 -20.77
CA LYS A 139 -11.55 -25.12 -19.62
C LYS A 139 -12.67 -24.12 -19.42
N GLY A 140 -13.92 -24.58 -19.44
CA GLY A 140 -15.08 -23.70 -19.34
C GLY A 140 -16.40 -24.46 -19.25
N ASN A 141 -17.50 -23.75 -18.98
CA ASN A 141 -18.82 -24.36 -18.93
C ASN A 141 -19.38 -24.51 -20.36
N PRO A 142 -19.61 -25.74 -20.87
CA PRO A 142 -20.12 -25.96 -22.22
C PRO A 142 -21.64 -25.79 -22.35
N HIS A 143 -22.36 -25.71 -21.22
CA HIS A 143 -23.82 -25.68 -21.20
C HIS A 143 -24.41 -24.28 -21.44
N VAL A 144 -23.58 -23.23 -21.45
CA VAL A 144 -24.02 -21.84 -21.64
C VAL A 144 -24.16 -21.44 -23.11
N SER A 145 -23.65 -22.20 -24.07
CA SER A 145 -23.84 -21.86 -25.48
C SER A 145 -23.70 -23.06 -26.42
N PRO A 146 -24.45 -23.08 -27.54
CA PRO A 146 -24.32 -24.14 -28.54
C PRO A 146 -22.89 -24.28 -29.08
N ILE A 147 -22.18 -23.17 -29.28
CA ILE A 147 -20.81 -23.17 -29.81
C ILE A 147 -19.82 -23.85 -28.85
N ARG A 148 -19.98 -23.68 -27.52
CA ARG A 148 -19.14 -24.39 -26.54
C ARG A 148 -19.50 -25.86 -26.41
N LYS A 149 -20.79 -26.21 -26.47
CA LYS A 149 -21.23 -27.60 -26.52
C LYS A 149 -20.66 -28.31 -27.75
N ASP A 150 -20.63 -27.63 -28.89
CA ASP A 150 -20.05 -28.16 -30.12
C ASP A 150 -18.53 -28.24 -30.06
N LEU A 151 -17.85 -27.26 -29.43
CA LEU A 151 -16.39 -27.30 -29.21
C LEU A 151 -15.95 -28.59 -28.50
N MET A 152 -16.74 -29.09 -27.55
CA MET A 152 -16.42 -30.33 -26.83
C MET A 152 -16.24 -31.56 -27.74
N LYS A 153 -16.81 -31.55 -28.95
CA LYS A 153 -16.60 -32.62 -29.95
C LYS A 153 -15.19 -32.64 -30.52
N CYS A 154 -14.43 -31.55 -30.37
CA CYS A 154 -13.05 -31.46 -30.82
C CYS A 154 -12.04 -32.03 -29.82
N ASN A 155 -12.49 -32.52 -28.65
CA ASN A 155 -11.59 -33.06 -27.64
C ASN A 155 -10.89 -34.33 -28.18
N ILE A 156 -9.67 -34.59 -27.71
CA ILE A 156 -8.97 -35.83 -28.06
C ILE A 156 -9.74 -37.07 -27.59
N THR A 157 -9.78 -38.09 -28.45
CA THR A 157 -10.34 -39.42 -28.17
C THR A 157 -9.42 -40.50 -28.75
N ASP A 158 -9.63 -41.76 -28.39
CA ASP A 158 -8.85 -42.89 -28.94
C ASP A 158 -8.95 -43.03 -30.47
N LYS A 159 -9.99 -42.45 -31.09
CA LYS A 159 -10.26 -42.52 -32.53
C LYS A 159 -9.89 -41.25 -33.29
N GLN A 160 -9.76 -40.12 -32.61
CA GLN A 160 -9.58 -38.80 -33.23
C GLN A 160 -8.71 -37.88 -32.37
N ASN A 161 -7.68 -37.31 -32.97
CA ASN A 161 -6.77 -36.37 -32.31
C ASN A 161 -6.73 -35.04 -33.05
N PHE A 162 -7.46 -34.05 -32.53
CA PHE A 162 -7.40 -32.66 -33.01
C PHE A 162 -6.35 -31.82 -32.29
N HIS A 163 -5.50 -32.44 -31.46
CA HIS A 163 -4.52 -31.78 -30.61
C HIS A 163 -5.13 -30.76 -29.64
N THR A 164 -6.33 -31.04 -29.13
CA THR A 164 -7.02 -30.20 -28.14
C THR A 164 -7.33 -30.97 -26.86
N LEU A 165 -7.23 -30.26 -25.72
CA LEU A 165 -7.56 -30.73 -24.38
C LEU A 165 -8.65 -29.83 -23.82
N LEU A 166 -9.88 -30.35 -23.77
CA LEU A 166 -11.07 -29.60 -23.42
C LEU A 166 -11.68 -30.14 -22.12
N TYR A 167 -11.87 -29.26 -21.13
CA TYR A 167 -12.35 -29.63 -19.81
C TYR A 167 -13.60 -28.83 -19.43
N VAL A 168 -14.52 -29.51 -18.74
CA VAL A 168 -15.72 -28.86 -18.18
C VAL A 168 -15.33 -28.11 -16.92
N GLN A 169 -15.72 -26.83 -16.84
CA GLN A 169 -15.63 -26.02 -15.64
C GLN A 169 -16.98 -25.95 -14.95
N ASP A 170 -17.07 -26.56 -13.77
CA ASP A 170 -18.20 -26.42 -12.85
C ASP A 170 -17.82 -25.40 -11.76
N TRP A 171 -18.55 -24.30 -11.65
CA TRP A 171 -18.26 -23.25 -10.67
C TRP A 171 -18.81 -23.56 -9.28
N ASP A 172 -19.85 -24.38 -9.18
CA ASP A 172 -20.41 -24.80 -7.89
C ASP A 172 -19.48 -25.80 -7.20
N ASP A 173 -18.88 -26.71 -7.97
CA ASP A 173 -17.84 -27.61 -7.49
C ASP A 173 -16.57 -26.84 -7.07
N GLN A 174 -16.11 -25.87 -7.89
CA GLN A 174 -14.93 -25.09 -7.52
C GLN A 174 -15.14 -24.23 -6.29
N SER A 175 -16.32 -23.64 -6.11
CA SER A 175 -16.65 -22.90 -4.90
C SER A 175 -16.54 -23.78 -3.65
N LYS A 176 -17.04 -25.02 -3.71
CA LYS A 176 -16.89 -26.01 -2.62
C LYS A 176 -15.43 -26.41 -2.36
N LYS A 177 -14.59 -26.45 -3.40
CA LYS A 177 -13.18 -26.83 -3.33
C LYS A 177 -12.22 -25.64 -3.10
N GLY A 178 -12.75 -24.43 -2.93
CA GLY A 178 -11.96 -23.21 -2.72
C GLY A 178 -11.16 -22.76 -3.94
N PHE A 179 -11.63 -23.05 -5.16
CA PHE A 179 -11.10 -22.57 -6.44
C PHE A 179 -9.66 -22.96 -6.77
N LYS A 180 -9.09 -23.96 -6.08
CA LYS A 180 -7.68 -24.38 -6.24
C LYS A 180 -7.31 -24.75 -7.69
N GLU A 181 -8.27 -25.24 -8.47
CA GLU A 181 -8.06 -25.69 -9.86
C GLU A 181 -8.51 -24.65 -10.90
N SER A 182 -8.90 -23.45 -10.45
CA SER A 182 -9.37 -22.35 -11.30
C SER A 182 -8.54 -21.07 -11.12
N ASP A 183 -7.42 -21.15 -10.39
CA ASP A 183 -6.44 -20.06 -10.30
C ASP A 183 -5.87 -19.74 -11.69
N LEU A 184 -6.10 -18.51 -12.14
CA LEU A 184 -5.74 -18.04 -13.47
C LEU A 184 -4.23 -18.04 -13.71
N ALA A 185 -3.43 -17.77 -12.67
CA ALA A 185 -1.97 -17.76 -12.78
C ALA A 185 -1.39 -19.16 -13.08
N ASN A 186 -2.13 -20.22 -12.76
CA ASN A 186 -1.71 -21.60 -12.95
C ASN A 186 -2.12 -22.17 -14.33
N GLN A 187 -2.82 -21.39 -15.16
CA GLN A 187 -3.43 -21.88 -16.39
C GLN A 187 -2.59 -21.67 -17.66
N CYS A 188 -1.41 -21.05 -17.55
CA CYS A 188 -0.52 -20.74 -18.68
C CYS A 188 0.49 -21.87 -18.96
N THR A 189 0.01 -23.12 -18.96
CA THR A 189 0.84 -24.35 -19.03
C THR A 189 0.88 -25.00 -20.41
N HIS A 190 0.03 -24.53 -21.33
CA HIS A 190 -0.13 -25.10 -22.67
C HIS A 190 0.32 -24.08 -23.73
N ARG A 191 0.91 -24.56 -24.83
CA ARG A 191 1.40 -23.69 -25.91
C ARG A 191 0.28 -22.87 -26.52
N TYR A 192 -0.93 -23.41 -26.62
CA TYR A 192 -2.08 -22.72 -27.21
C TYR A 192 -3.24 -22.67 -26.24
N LYS A 193 -3.95 -21.54 -26.23
CA LYS A 193 -5.19 -21.36 -25.46
C LYS A 193 -6.33 -21.13 -26.43
N ILE A 194 -7.50 -21.71 -26.17
CA ILE A 194 -8.67 -21.50 -27.04
C ILE A 194 -9.55 -20.41 -26.41
N TYR A 195 -9.95 -19.44 -27.22
CA TYR A 195 -11.03 -18.52 -26.86
C TYR A 195 -12.31 -18.88 -27.62
N VAL A 196 -13.42 -18.97 -26.88
CA VAL A 196 -14.75 -19.17 -27.42
C VAL A 196 -15.78 -18.43 -26.57
N GLU A 197 -16.71 -17.80 -27.27
CA GLU A 197 -17.83 -17.05 -26.73
C GLU A 197 -18.70 -17.88 -25.78
N GLY A 198 -19.25 -17.20 -24.76
CA GLY A 198 -20.21 -17.76 -23.82
C GLY A 198 -21.63 -17.55 -24.31
N TRP A 199 -22.51 -17.07 -23.42
CA TRP A 199 -23.88 -16.71 -23.77
C TRP A 199 -23.94 -15.54 -24.78
N ALA A 200 -22.94 -14.66 -24.74
CA ALA A 200 -22.63 -13.64 -25.73
C ALA A 200 -21.10 -13.57 -25.91
N TRP A 201 -20.43 -12.68 -25.20
CA TRP A 201 -18.97 -12.65 -25.09
C TRP A 201 -18.48 -13.42 -23.84
N SER A 202 -17.17 -13.57 -23.62
CA SER A 202 -16.63 -14.25 -22.44
C SER A 202 -15.53 -13.45 -21.76
N VAL A 203 -15.75 -13.14 -20.48
CA VAL A 203 -14.83 -12.42 -19.60
C VAL A 203 -13.42 -13.07 -19.52
N SER A 204 -13.33 -14.37 -19.82
CA SER A 204 -12.08 -15.15 -19.86
C SER A 204 -11.06 -14.64 -20.88
N GLU A 205 -11.49 -13.86 -21.87
CA GLU A 205 -10.67 -13.43 -23.00
C GLU A 205 -9.34 -12.78 -22.61
N LYS A 206 -9.41 -11.70 -21.82
CA LYS A 206 -8.23 -10.95 -21.38
C LYS A 206 -7.27 -11.81 -20.57
N TYR A 207 -7.79 -12.73 -19.76
CA TYR A 207 -6.96 -13.64 -18.95
C TYR A 207 -6.28 -14.71 -19.83
N ILE A 208 -6.97 -15.20 -20.86
CA ILE A 208 -6.43 -16.15 -21.83
C ILE A 208 -5.30 -15.51 -22.64
N LEU A 209 -5.54 -14.29 -23.16
CA LEU A 209 -4.56 -13.55 -23.95
C LEU A 209 -3.30 -13.18 -23.13
N ALA A 210 -3.43 -12.99 -21.81
CA ALA A 210 -2.31 -12.67 -20.94
C ALA A 210 -1.26 -13.79 -20.77
N CYS A 211 -1.51 -15.02 -21.27
CA CYS A 211 -0.69 -16.21 -20.99
C CYS A 211 0.60 -16.40 -21.84
N ASP A 212 1.06 -15.44 -22.65
CA ASP A 212 2.16 -15.62 -23.65
C ASP A 212 1.94 -16.79 -24.63
N SER A 213 0.76 -17.42 -24.63
CA SER A 213 0.39 -18.54 -25.48
C SER A 213 -0.51 -18.02 -26.60
N PRO A 214 -0.28 -18.39 -27.87
CA PRO A 214 -1.21 -18.01 -28.93
C PRO A 214 -2.63 -18.40 -28.61
N THR A 215 -3.49 -17.40 -28.63
CA THR A 215 -4.92 -17.59 -28.48
C THR A 215 -5.50 -18.04 -29.81
N LEU A 216 -5.95 -19.29 -29.88
CA LEU A 216 -6.74 -19.83 -30.97
C LEU A 216 -8.17 -19.33 -30.80
N TYR A 217 -8.51 -18.33 -31.59
CA TYR A 217 -9.64 -17.46 -31.37
C TYR A 217 -10.78 -17.84 -32.30
N ILE A 218 -11.78 -18.55 -31.77
CA ILE A 218 -12.97 -18.91 -32.55
C ILE A 218 -13.69 -17.61 -32.92
N LYS A 219 -13.93 -17.42 -34.23
CA LYS A 219 -14.50 -16.19 -34.77
C LYS A 219 -15.70 -15.73 -33.91
N PRO A 220 -15.62 -14.55 -33.27
CA PRO A 220 -16.65 -14.09 -32.36
C PRO A 220 -17.80 -13.44 -33.15
N HIS A 221 -19.00 -13.46 -32.57
CA HIS A 221 -20.15 -12.68 -33.04
C HIS A 221 -20.23 -11.33 -32.34
N TYR A 222 -19.74 -11.27 -31.10
CA TYR A 222 -19.77 -10.11 -30.23
C TYR A 222 -18.37 -9.50 -30.10
N HIS A 223 -18.32 -8.25 -29.66
CA HIS A 223 -17.10 -7.56 -29.33
C HIS A 223 -17.26 -6.72 -28.05
N ASP A 224 -16.21 -6.67 -27.26
CA ASP A 224 -16.04 -5.79 -26.11
C ASP A 224 -15.24 -4.53 -26.51
N PHE A 225 -14.85 -3.74 -25.51
CA PHE A 225 -14.25 -2.43 -25.75
C PHE A 225 -12.84 -2.48 -26.34
N PHE A 226 -12.08 -3.57 -26.13
CA PHE A 226 -10.71 -3.69 -26.61
C PHE A 226 -10.56 -4.64 -27.79
N MET A 227 -11.49 -5.58 -27.98
CA MET A 227 -11.44 -6.60 -29.04
C MET A 227 -11.21 -6.01 -30.44
N ARG A 228 -11.77 -4.83 -30.73
CA ARG A 228 -11.62 -4.15 -32.02
C ARG A 228 -10.21 -3.61 -32.29
N GLY A 229 -9.38 -3.46 -31.26
CA GLY A 229 -7.98 -3.10 -31.38
C GLY A 229 -7.07 -4.29 -31.72
N MET A 230 -7.59 -5.53 -31.70
CA MET A 230 -6.78 -6.71 -31.95
C MET A 230 -6.63 -7.05 -33.44
N ILE A 231 -5.44 -7.52 -33.82
CA ILE A 231 -5.10 -7.84 -35.21
C ILE A 231 -4.89 -9.37 -35.36
N PRO A 232 -5.63 -10.05 -36.27
CA PRO A 232 -5.42 -11.47 -36.56
C PRO A 232 -3.98 -11.76 -37.01
N GLN A 233 -3.44 -12.90 -36.59
CA GLN A 233 -2.05 -13.34 -36.82
C GLN A 233 -0.96 -12.46 -36.19
N GLN A 234 -1.35 -11.41 -35.46
CA GLN A 234 -0.44 -10.63 -34.61
C GLN A 234 -0.76 -10.88 -33.14
N HIS A 235 -1.99 -10.62 -32.70
CA HIS A 235 -2.39 -10.79 -31.30
C HIS A 235 -3.04 -12.17 -31.04
N TYR A 236 -3.61 -12.80 -32.06
CA TYR A 236 -4.29 -14.09 -31.94
C TYR A 236 -4.34 -14.84 -33.27
N TRP A 237 -4.64 -16.15 -33.24
CA TRP A 237 -4.83 -16.96 -34.44
C TRP A 237 -6.33 -17.21 -34.71
N PRO A 238 -6.87 -16.84 -35.88
CA PRO A 238 -8.30 -16.99 -36.15
C PRO A 238 -8.70 -18.45 -36.40
N ILE A 239 -9.81 -18.89 -35.80
CA ILE A 239 -10.38 -20.23 -35.97
C ILE A 239 -11.76 -20.11 -36.62
N ARG A 240 -11.96 -20.88 -37.70
CA ARG A 240 -13.24 -20.92 -38.43
C ARG A 240 -14.30 -21.62 -37.59
N GLU A 241 -15.42 -20.95 -37.33
CA GLU A 241 -16.50 -21.55 -36.54
C GLU A 241 -17.11 -22.78 -37.22
N ASN A 242 -17.41 -22.70 -38.52
CA ASN A 242 -18.06 -23.78 -39.28
C ASN A 242 -17.20 -25.04 -39.48
N ASN A 243 -15.88 -24.96 -39.29
CA ASN A 243 -14.96 -26.10 -39.29
C ASN A 243 -13.95 -26.00 -38.14
N LYS A 244 -14.45 -25.75 -36.92
CA LYS A 244 -13.63 -25.43 -35.76
C LYS A 244 -12.62 -26.53 -35.40
N CYS A 245 -13.01 -27.80 -35.40
CA CYS A 245 -12.09 -28.90 -35.02
C CYS A 245 -10.95 -29.04 -36.03
N GLY A 246 -11.26 -29.01 -37.34
CA GLY A 246 -10.23 -29.04 -38.39
C GLY A 246 -9.33 -27.80 -38.36
N SER A 247 -9.91 -26.62 -38.13
CA SER A 247 -9.17 -25.35 -38.02
C SER A 247 -8.26 -25.31 -36.78
N LEU A 248 -8.71 -25.84 -35.64
CA LEU A 248 -7.90 -25.98 -34.43
C LEU A 248 -6.75 -26.96 -34.66
N ASN A 249 -7.04 -28.14 -35.22
CA ASN A 249 -6.02 -29.13 -35.52
C ASN A 249 -4.93 -28.56 -36.44
N PHE A 250 -5.33 -27.88 -37.51
CA PHE A 250 -4.39 -27.20 -38.41
C PHE A 250 -3.55 -26.16 -37.67
N ALA A 251 -4.18 -25.29 -36.86
CA ALA A 251 -3.47 -24.23 -36.15
C ALA A 251 -2.43 -24.78 -35.16
N VAL A 252 -2.76 -25.86 -34.44
CA VAL A 252 -1.84 -26.51 -33.50
C VAL A 252 -0.70 -27.20 -34.23
N GLN A 253 -0.99 -27.96 -35.30
CA GLN A 253 0.04 -28.60 -36.13
C GLN A 253 0.99 -27.56 -36.74
N TRP A 254 0.43 -26.49 -37.31
CA TRP A 254 1.22 -25.39 -37.86
C TRP A 254 2.08 -24.74 -36.76
N GLY A 255 1.51 -24.39 -35.61
CA GLY A 255 2.25 -23.72 -34.54
C GLY A 255 3.38 -24.60 -34.00
N ASN A 256 3.18 -25.91 -33.92
CA ASN A 256 4.21 -26.84 -33.46
C ASN A 256 5.33 -27.02 -34.49
N ASN A 257 5.05 -26.84 -35.78
CA ASN A 257 6.06 -26.82 -36.84
C ASN A 257 6.76 -25.46 -36.98
N TYR A 258 6.11 -24.37 -36.56
CA TYR A 258 6.62 -23.00 -36.64
C TYR A 258 6.66 -22.31 -35.27
N THR A 259 7.30 -22.98 -34.31
CA THR A 259 7.31 -22.59 -32.88
C THR A 259 7.68 -21.14 -32.63
N HIS A 260 8.68 -20.58 -33.33
CA HIS A 260 9.06 -19.18 -33.18
C HIS A 260 7.95 -18.21 -33.59
N LYS A 261 7.22 -18.50 -34.67
CA LYS A 261 6.10 -17.65 -35.13
C LYS A 261 4.91 -17.77 -34.18
N ALA A 262 4.62 -18.98 -33.71
CA ALA A 262 3.61 -19.21 -32.69
C ALA A 262 3.96 -18.42 -31.41
N GLU A 263 5.14 -18.61 -30.83
CA GLU A 263 5.60 -17.88 -29.64
C GLU A 263 5.48 -16.35 -29.83
N ALA A 264 5.86 -15.82 -30.99
CA ALA A 264 5.73 -14.39 -31.29
C ALA A 264 4.28 -13.89 -31.27
N ILE A 265 3.32 -14.65 -31.82
CA ILE A 265 1.88 -14.30 -31.77
C ILE A 265 1.38 -14.29 -30.32
N GLY A 266 1.76 -15.32 -29.55
CA GLY A 266 1.36 -15.44 -28.14
C GLY A 266 1.91 -14.29 -27.31
N LYS A 267 3.18 -13.94 -27.52
CA LYS A 267 3.84 -12.82 -26.87
C LYS A 267 3.24 -11.47 -27.26
N ALA A 268 2.95 -11.24 -28.55
CA ALA A 268 2.34 -9.99 -28.98
C ALA A 268 0.91 -9.83 -28.43
N GLY A 269 0.13 -10.92 -28.38
CA GLY A 269 -1.19 -10.92 -27.75
C GLY A 269 -1.14 -10.64 -26.24
N SER A 270 -0.17 -11.22 -25.54
CA SER A 270 0.00 -10.97 -24.11
C SER A 270 0.56 -9.59 -23.82
N ASP A 271 1.53 -9.09 -24.60
CA ASP A 271 2.10 -7.75 -24.46
C ASP A 271 0.99 -6.69 -24.63
N PHE A 272 0.08 -6.84 -25.60
CA PHE A 272 -1.11 -5.98 -25.73
C PHE A 272 -1.93 -5.95 -24.43
N ILE A 273 -2.19 -7.11 -23.81
CA ILE A 273 -2.94 -7.15 -22.54
C ILE A 273 -2.13 -6.61 -21.35
N HIS A 274 -0.84 -6.93 -21.23
CA HIS A 274 -0.02 -6.50 -20.10
C HIS A 274 0.31 -5.01 -20.14
N GLU A 275 0.46 -4.45 -21.34
CA GLU A 275 0.95 -3.09 -21.52
C GLU A 275 -0.15 -2.08 -21.86
N ASP A 276 -1.14 -2.46 -22.69
CA ASP A 276 -2.18 -1.55 -23.19
C ASP A 276 -3.51 -1.69 -22.42
N MET A 277 -3.71 -2.80 -21.70
CA MET A 277 -4.89 -3.01 -20.85
C MET A 277 -4.62 -2.75 -19.37
N LYS A 278 -3.66 -1.88 -19.04
CA LYS A 278 -3.42 -1.42 -17.66
C LYS A 278 -4.64 -0.69 -17.11
N MET A 279 -4.87 -0.77 -15.79
CA MET A 279 -6.04 -0.10 -15.18
C MET A 279 -6.06 1.41 -15.41
N GLU A 280 -4.88 2.03 -15.55
CA GLU A 280 -4.74 3.44 -15.93
C GLU A 280 -5.43 3.70 -17.27
N TYR A 281 -5.14 2.91 -18.31
CA TYR A 281 -5.74 3.07 -19.64
C TYR A 281 -7.21 2.63 -19.70
N VAL A 282 -7.62 1.67 -18.86
CA VAL A 282 -9.04 1.33 -18.70
C VAL A 282 -9.82 2.53 -18.16
N PHE A 283 -9.28 3.22 -17.15
CA PHE A 283 -9.88 4.47 -16.67
C PHE A 283 -9.84 5.58 -17.72
N ASP A 284 -8.77 5.70 -18.51
CA ASP A 284 -8.69 6.68 -19.60
C ASP A 284 -9.78 6.43 -20.65
N TYR A 285 -9.97 5.18 -21.07
CA TYR A 285 -11.05 4.79 -21.97
C TYR A 285 -12.43 5.17 -21.41
N MET A 286 -12.71 4.81 -20.15
CA MET A 286 -13.98 5.15 -19.50
C MET A 286 -14.16 6.67 -19.41
N PHE A 287 -13.11 7.41 -19.04
CA PHE A 287 -13.12 8.87 -18.95
C PHE A 287 -13.48 9.49 -20.30
N HIS A 288 -12.78 9.11 -21.36
CA HIS A 288 -13.02 9.64 -22.71
C HIS A 288 -14.41 9.25 -23.23
N LEU A 289 -14.82 7.99 -23.06
CA LEU A 289 -16.15 7.52 -23.46
C LEU A 289 -17.26 8.34 -22.79
N LEU A 290 -17.17 8.54 -21.47
CA LEU A 290 -18.19 9.28 -20.72
C LEU A 290 -18.18 10.79 -21.05
N ASN A 291 -17.02 11.38 -21.31
CA ASN A 291 -16.92 12.78 -21.74
C ASN A 291 -17.54 12.98 -23.13
N GLU A 292 -17.22 12.13 -24.12
CA GLU A 292 -17.83 12.21 -25.45
C GLU A 292 -19.33 11.94 -25.40
N TYR A 293 -19.77 10.98 -24.59
CA TYR A 293 -21.18 10.71 -24.37
C TYR A 293 -21.92 11.92 -23.78
N ALA A 294 -21.34 12.58 -22.78
CA ALA A 294 -21.95 13.72 -22.12
C ALA A 294 -22.20 14.90 -23.08
N LYS A 295 -21.31 15.12 -24.07
CA LYS A 295 -21.51 16.15 -25.12
C LYS A 295 -22.75 15.92 -25.98
N LEU A 296 -23.25 14.68 -26.02
CA LEU A 296 -24.43 14.31 -26.80
C LEU A 296 -25.74 14.53 -26.01
N LEU A 297 -25.66 14.76 -24.70
CA LEU A 297 -26.83 15.04 -23.87
C LEU A 297 -27.37 16.44 -24.21
N LYS A 298 -28.64 16.49 -24.62
CA LYS A 298 -29.37 17.74 -24.94
C LYS A 298 -30.24 18.23 -23.78
N PHE A 299 -29.96 17.75 -22.58
CA PHE A 299 -30.68 18.09 -21.36
C PHE A 299 -29.70 18.05 -20.18
N GLU A 300 -30.02 18.79 -19.13
CA GLU A 300 -29.26 18.73 -17.88
C GLU A 300 -29.73 17.53 -17.03
N PRO A 301 -28.80 16.66 -16.59
CA PRO A 301 -29.13 15.56 -15.69
C PRO A 301 -29.82 16.04 -14.42
N LYS A 302 -30.81 15.28 -13.95
CA LYS A 302 -31.51 15.54 -12.70
C LYS A 302 -31.56 14.27 -11.87
N ILE A 303 -31.46 14.41 -10.56
CA ILE A 303 -31.52 13.28 -9.62
C ILE A 303 -32.99 12.81 -9.54
N PRO A 304 -33.32 11.56 -9.95
CA PRO A 304 -34.66 11.00 -9.77
C PRO A 304 -35.01 10.84 -8.28
N SER A 305 -36.29 10.88 -7.93
CA SER A 305 -36.76 10.75 -6.55
C SER A 305 -36.37 9.42 -5.87
N GLU A 306 -36.24 8.35 -6.66
CA GLU A 306 -35.86 7.01 -6.17
C GLU A 306 -34.34 6.75 -6.23
N ALA A 307 -33.54 7.73 -6.70
CA ALA A 307 -32.10 7.56 -6.80
C ALA A 307 -31.42 7.78 -5.44
N VAL A 308 -30.43 6.94 -5.15
CA VAL A 308 -29.60 7.03 -3.95
C VAL A 308 -28.19 7.48 -4.30
N GLU A 309 -27.62 8.38 -3.50
CA GLU A 309 -26.19 8.72 -3.62
C GLU A 309 -25.36 7.48 -3.29
N ILE A 310 -24.40 7.13 -4.17
CA ILE A 310 -23.49 6.00 -3.94
C ILE A 310 -22.04 6.46 -3.87
N CYS A 311 -21.29 5.79 -3.02
CA CYS A 311 -19.85 5.94 -2.84
C CYS A 311 -19.19 4.56 -2.69
N SER A 312 -17.88 4.52 -2.53
CA SER A 312 -17.15 3.23 -2.42
C SER A 312 -17.62 2.44 -1.19
N GLU A 313 -17.98 3.18 -0.15
CA GLU A 313 -18.35 2.73 1.18
C GLU A 313 -19.79 2.20 1.17
N SER A 314 -20.73 2.91 0.53
CA SER A 314 -22.12 2.43 0.45
C SER A 314 -22.26 1.17 -0.40
N LEU A 315 -21.42 0.99 -1.43
CA LEU A 315 -21.36 -0.26 -2.19
C LEU A 315 -20.74 -1.42 -1.39
N ALA A 316 -19.77 -1.15 -0.52
CA ALA A 316 -19.17 -2.16 0.36
C ALA A 316 -20.10 -2.58 1.52
N CYS A 317 -20.99 -1.71 1.98
CA CYS A 317 -21.92 -2.00 3.08
C CYS A 317 -23.15 -2.84 2.67
N THR A 318 -23.55 -2.81 1.38
CA THR A 318 -24.76 -3.53 0.91
C THR A 318 -24.56 -5.03 0.69
N SER A 319 -23.33 -5.55 0.87
CA SER A 319 -22.93 -6.94 0.64
C SER A 319 -22.76 -7.76 1.92
N GLN A 320 -23.71 -7.66 2.86
CA GLN A 320 -23.75 -8.56 4.01
C GLN A 320 -23.93 -10.01 3.53
N GLY A 321 -22.85 -10.80 3.59
CA GLY A 321 -22.89 -12.27 3.42
C GLY A 321 -21.84 -12.92 2.52
N SER A 322 -21.06 -12.19 1.71
CA SER A 322 -20.11 -12.82 0.77
C SER A 322 -18.70 -12.22 0.69
N LEU A 323 -18.44 -11.12 1.42
CA LEU A 323 -17.13 -10.44 1.43
C LEU A 323 -16.20 -10.82 2.59
N GLU A 324 -16.62 -11.71 3.49
CA GLU A 324 -15.81 -12.11 4.66
C GLU A 324 -14.68 -13.12 4.37
N LYS A 325 -14.51 -13.59 3.12
CA LYS A 325 -13.48 -14.60 2.78
C LYS A 325 -12.47 -14.20 1.70
N SER A 326 -12.40 -12.93 1.32
CA SER A 326 -11.28 -12.42 0.49
C SER A 326 -10.49 -11.36 1.25
N ASN A 327 -9.25 -11.70 1.59
CA ASN A 327 -8.38 -10.86 2.41
C ASN A 327 -8.01 -9.54 1.70
N LYS A 328 -8.34 -8.43 2.39
CA LYS A 328 -7.69 -7.10 2.40
C LYS A 328 -7.42 -6.43 1.04
N VAL A 329 -8.46 -5.81 0.48
CA VAL A 329 -8.31 -4.61 -0.36
C VAL A 329 -8.45 -3.39 0.57
N ASP A 330 -7.50 -2.47 0.53
CA ASP A 330 -7.55 -1.20 1.30
C ASP A 330 -8.73 -0.34 0.81
N ILE A 331 -9.87 -0.52 1.47
CA ILE A 331 -11.07 0.32 1.36
C ILE A 331 -10.76 1.64 2.07
N PHE A 332 -10.59 2.73 1.31
CA PHE A 332 -10.52 4.07 1.88
C PHE A 332 -11.91 4.45 2.39
N PRO A 333 -12.07 4.91 3.65
CA PRO A 333 -13.31 5.53 4.10
C PRO A 333 -13.40 6.99 3.62
N GLU A 334 -14.53 7.35 3.03
CA GLU A 334 -14.96 8.72 2.79
C GLU A 334 -15.05 9.47 4.11
N VAL A 335 -14.36 10.59 4.18
CA VAL A 335 -14.43 11.53 5.30
C VAL A 335 -15.42 12.62 4.90
N SER A 336 -16.54 12.74 5.61
CA SER A 336 -17.43 13.89 5.44
C SER A 336 -16.62 15.15 5.75
N CYS A 337 -16.39 15.96 4.72
CA CYS A 337 -15.29 16.90 4.77
C CYS A 337 -15.73 18.22 5.42
N SER A 338 -15.47 18.37 6.71
CA SER A 338 -15.63 19.62 7.44
C SER A 338 -14.27 20.21 7.80
N ILE A 339 -14.07 21.50 7.49
CA ILE A 339 -12.93 22.28 7.98
C ILE A 339 -13.14 22.68 9.45
N LYS A 340 -14.38 22.65 9.93
CA LYS A 340 -14.74 22.96 11.33
C LYS A 340 -14.75 21.69 12.16
N CYS A 341 -14.17 21.75 13.34
CA CYS A 341 -14.17 20.63 14.26
C CYS A 341 -15.54 20.40 14.89
N PRO A 342 -15.97 19.14 15.08
CA PRO A 342 -17.25 18.84 15.71
C PRO A 342 -17.37 19.49 17.09
N ARG A 343 -18.54 20.04 17.40
CA ARG A 343 -18.84 20.61 18.74
C ARG A 343 -19.13 19.53 19.80
N VAL A 344 -19.30 18.28 19.39
CA VAL A 344 -19.52 17.17 20.31
C VAL A 344 -18.20 16.81 20.98
N SER A 345 -18.18 16.77 22.32
CA SER A 345 -17.01 16.28 23.06
C SER A 345 -16.81 14.79 22.83
N PRO A 346 -15.56 14.28 22.77
CA PRO A 346 -15.33 12.85 22.60
C PRO A 346 -16.03 12.07 23.72
N MET A 347 -16.94 11.16 23.37
CA MET A 347 -17.47 10.21 24.35
C MET A 347 -16.32 9.33 24.83
N LYS A 348 -16.22 9.13 26.15
CA LYS A 348 -15.28 8.18 26.75
C LYS A 348 -15.96 6.81 26.79
N PRO A 349 -15.66 5.89 25.86
CA PRO A 349 -16.23 4.55 25.91
C PRO A 349 -15.66 3.79 27.12
N GLU A 350 -16.37 2.75 27.55
CA GLU A 350 -15.82 1.80 28.52
C GLU A 350 -14.76 0.94 27.84
N PHE A 351 -13.50 1.06 28.28
CA PHE A 351 -12.40 0.24 27.80
C PHE A 351 -12.27 -1.01 28.67
N ARG A 352 -11.91 -2.14 28.05
CA ARG A 352 -11.52 -3.34 28.82
C ARG A 352 -10.16 -3.11 29.47
N SER A 353 -9.98 -3.58 30.69
CA SER A 353 -8.67 -3.58 31.33
C SER A 353 -7.67 -4.36 30.47
N SER A 354 -6.47 -3.81 30.32
CA SER A 354 -5.37 -4.48 29.64
C SER A 354 -4.52 -5.27 30.63
N SER A 355 -4.23 -6.54 30.34
CA SER A 355 -3.28 -7.36 31.10
C SER A 355 -1.87 -7.38 30.48
N GLU A 356 -1.68 -6.64 29.39
CA GLU A 356 -0.45 -6.66 28.58
C GLU A 356 0.59 -5.68 29.13
N SER A 357 1.84 -6.12 29.23
CA SER A 357 2.97 -5.23 29.56
C SER A 357 3.43 -4.48 28.31
N CYS A 358 3.75 -3.20 28.45
CA CYS A 358 4.39 -2.47 27.36
C CYS A 358 5.80 -2.99 27.08
N PRO A 359 6.32 -2.80 25.86
CA PRO A 359 7.72 -3.02 25.52
C PRO A 359 8.70 -2.33 26.48
N GLU A 360 9.86 -2.95 26.68
CA GLU A 360 10.87 -2.50 27.66
C GLU A 360 11.39 -1.08 27.39
N TYR A 361 11.36 -0.61 26.13
CA TYR A 361 11.76 0.76 25.81
C TYR A 361 10.85 1.85 26.40
N PHE A 362 9.65 1.51 26.87
CA PHE A 362 8.77 2.47 27.55
C PHE A 362 9.38 2.97 28.86
N ARG A 363 10.25 2.18 29.51
CA ARG A 363 10.93 2.60 30.75
C ARG A 363 11.74 3.89 30.57
N TRP A 364 12.20 4.18 29.36
CA TRP A 364 12.95 5.39 29.07
C TRP A 364 12.13 6.68 29.22
N ILE A 365 10.79 6.60 29.22
CA ILE A 365 9.92 7.75 29.55
C ILE A 365 10.26 8.31 30.93
N HIS A 366 10.51 7.44 31.92
CA HIS A 366 10.89 7.86 33.27
C HIS A 366 12.19 8.65 33.28
N GLU A 367 13.17 8.23 32.48
CA GLU A 367 14.48 8.88 32.40
C GLU A 367 14.42 10.21 31.65
N ASP A 368 13.63 10.29 30.57
CA ASP A 368 13.45 11.51 29.78
C ASP A 368 12.71 12.58 30.58
N LEU A 369 11.75 12.20 31.43
CA LEU A 369 10.99 13.12 32.28
C LEU A 369 11.64 13.38 33.65
N ARG A 370 12.67 12.61 34.02
CA ARG A 370 13.38 12.72 35.31
C ARG A 370 13.83 14.14 35.67
N PRO A 371 14.32 15.00 34.74
CA PRO A 371 14.78 16.35 35.08
C PRO A 371 13.73 17.22 35.77
N TRP A 372 12.45 16.94 35.56
CA TRP A 372 11.33 17.71 36.12
C TRP A 372 10.58 17.00 37.23
N LYS A 373 11.02 15.81 37.65
CA LYS A 373 10.29 14.98 38.63
C LYS A 373 10.11 15.69 39.98
N GLU A 374 11.12 16.41 40.44
CA GLU A 374 11.10 17.11 41.73
C GLU A 374 10.52 18.53 41.62
N THR A 375 10.92 19.28 40.60
CA THR A 375 10.54 20.69 40.45
C THR A 375 9.16 20.87 39.84
N GLY A 376 8.70 19.88 39.07
CA GLY A 376 7.61 20.04 38.11
C GLY A 376 7.96 20.98 36.95
N ILE A 377 6.94 21.23 36.13
CA ILE A 377 6.99 22.07 34.94
C ILE A 377 6.08 23.28 35.16
N THR A 378 6.67 24.47 35.13
CA THR A 378 5.92 25.73 35.26
C THR A 378 5.58 26.32 33.89
N ARG A 379 4.54 27.16 33.83
CA ARG A 379 4.16 27.89 32.61
C ARG A 379 5.33 28.68 32.02
N LYS A 380 6.12 29.34 32.88
CA LYS A 380 7.31 30.10 32.48
C LYS A 380 8.35 29.24 31.75
N MET A 381 8.49 27.97 32.12
CA MET A 381 9.42 27.05 31.45
C MET A 381 8.95 26.67 30.05
N VAL A 382 7.65 26.37 29.90
CA VAL A 382 7.03 26.10 28.58
C VAL A 382 7.11 27.33 27.68
N GLU A 383 6.86 28.53 28.23
CA GLU A 383 6.97 29.79 27.51
C GLU A 383 8.42 30.10 27.11
N LYS A 384 9.40 29.82 27.97
CA LYS A 384 10.83 29.97 27.62
C LYS A 384 11.22 29.07 26.45
N ALA A 385 10.65 27.88 26.36
CA ALA A 385 10.89 26.94 25.27
C ALA A 385 10.36 27.43 23.90
N ARG A 386 9.51 28.46 23.87
CA ARG A 386 9.00 29.09 22.63
C ARG A 386 10.13 29.60 21.74
N GLU A 387 11.22 30.09 22.32
CA GLU A 387 12.33 30.70 21.58
C GLU A 387 13.00 29.74 20.61
N VAL A 388 13.06 28.46 20.95
CA VAL A 388 13.71 27.41 20.16
C VAL A 388 12.72 26.51 19.43
N SER A 389 11.49 26.37 19.92
CA SER A 389 10.47 25.48 19.33
C SER A 389 9.87 25.98 18.01
N HIS A 390 9.28 25.04 17.28
CA HIS A 390 8.60 25.26 16.01
C HIS A 390 7.08 25.42 16.16
N PHE A 391 6.47 24.74 17.13
CA PHE A 391 5.05 24.85 17.42
C PHE A 391 4.73 24.47 18.88
N ARG A 392 3.51 24.83 19.31
CA ARG A 392 2.91 24.44 20.58
C ARG A 392 1.61 23.67 20.33
N VAL A 393 1.37 22.65 21.13
CA VAL A 393 0.11 21.90 21.17
C VAL A 393 -0.43 21.96 22.60
N VAL A 394 -1.70 22.34 22.71
CA VAL A 394 -2.43 22.32 23.97
C VAL A 394 -3.63 21.39 23.81
N VAL A 395 -3.78 20.43 24.70
CA VAL A 395 -4.97 19.59 24.80
C VAL A 395 -5.79 20.06 25.98
N VAL A 396 -7.05 20.43 25.74
CA VAL A 396 -8.00 20.83 26.79
C VAL A 396 -9.32 20.14 26.53
N ASN A 397 -9.84 19.40 27.53
CA ASN A 397 -11.09 18.66 27.43
C ASN A 397 -11.16 17.73 26.20
N GLY A 398 -10.05 17.05 25.88
CA GLY A 398 -9.94 16.17 24.72
C GLY A 398 -9.96 16.87 23.35
N ARG A 399 -9.80 18.20 23.31
CA ARG A 399 -9.68 19.00 22.07
C ARG A 399 -8.25 19.49 21.90
N VAL A 400 -7.78 19.54 20.66
CA VAL A 400 -6.39 19.90 20.32
C VAL A 400 -6.34 21.31 19.75
N TYR A 401 -5.48 22.13 20.33
CA TYR A 401 -5.20 23.50 19.90
C TYR A 401 -3.74 23.60 19.47
N PHE A 402 -3.50 24.20 18.31
CA PHE A 402 -2.21 24.26 17.66
C PHE A 402 -1.80 25.72 17.43
N GLU A 403 -0.63 26.10 17.91
CA GLU A 403 -0.03 27.42 17.68
C GLU A 403 1.31 27.22 16.96
N LYS A 404 1.45 27.82 15.77
CA LYS A 404 2.67 27.70 14.97
C LYS A 404 3.62 28.84 15.27
N TYR A 405 4.87 28.54 15.59
CA TYR A 405 5.92 29.54 15.85
C TYR A 405 6.81 29.80 14.66
N LYS A 406 7.26 28.74 13.98
CA LYS A 406 8.25 28.84 12.90
C LYS A 406 7.88 27.93 11.73
N ALA A 407 8.42 28.25 10.55
CA ALA A 407 8.32 27.36 9.40
C ALA A 407 9.10 26.06 9.64
N THR A 408 8.56 24.95 9.15
CA THR A 408 9.13 23.60 9.35
C THR A 408 9.54 22.99 8.03
N PHE A 409 10.63 22.22 8.06
CA PHE A 409 11.03 21.40 6.92
C PHE A 409 9.94 20.34 6.63
N GLN A 410 9.56 20.22 5.35
CA GLN A 410 8.66 19.17 4.84
C GLN A 410 7.37 18.93 5.66
N LYS A 411 6.80 19.97 6.27
CA LYS A 411 5.54 19.91 7.04
C LYS A 411 5.55 18.88 8.19
N ARG A 412 6.72 18.64 8.80
CA ARG A 412 6.89 17.77 9.98
C ARG A 412 5.92 18.12 11.12
N ASP A 413 5.72 19.41 11.38
CA ASP A 413 4.71 19.94 12.30
C ASP A 413 3.32 19.33 12.10
N ILE A 414 2.81 19.36 10.86
CA ILE A 414 1.44 18.92 10.58
C ILE A 414 1.31 17.40 10.67
N VAL A 415 2.35 16.64 10.34
CA VAL A 415 2.32 15.17 10.44
C VAL A 415 2.48 14.70 11.89
N THR A 416 3.28 15.40 12.70
CA THR A 416 3.33 15.15 14.15
C THR A 416 2.01 15.51 14.83
N LEU A 417 1.41 16.64 14.48
CA LEU A 417 0.07 17.00 14.93
C LEU A 417 -0.97 15.95 14.53
N TRP A 418 -0.88 15.42 13.31
CA TRP A 418 -1.74 14.34 12.83
C TRP A 418 -1.63 13.09 13.72
N GLY A 419 -0.41 12.72 14.13
CA GLY A 419 -0.19 11.60 15.05
C GLY A 419 -0.82 11.80 16.41
N ILE A 420 -0.70 13.00 17.00
CA ILE A 420 -1.38 13.35 18.26
C ILE A 420 -2.90 13.24 18.11
N LEU A 421 -3.47 13.74 17.00
CA LEU A 421 -4.90 13.58 16.73
C LEU A 421 -5.33 12.11 16.59
N GLN A 422 -4.48 11.26 16.00
CA GLN A 422 -4.74 9.84 15.91
C GLN A 422 -4.69 9.16 17.28
N LEU A 423 -3.77 9.56 18.16
CA LEU A 423 -3.76 9.12 19.55
C LEU A 423 -5.07 9.45 20.27
N LEU A 424 -5.54 10.70 20.18
CA LEU A 424 -6.83 11.09 20.78
C LEU A 424 -8.02 10.33 20.16
N SER A 425 -7.92 9.94 18.89
CA SER A 425 -8.96 9.12 18.23
C SER A 425 -8.90 7.65 18.68
N PHE A 426 -7.71 7.15 19.01
CA PHE A 426 -7.48 5.79 19.48
C PHE A 426 -7.87 5.60 20.95
N TYR A 427 -7.58 6.61 21.79
CA TYR A 427 -7.91 6.67 23.22
C TYR A 427 -8.78 7.91 23.57
N PRO A 428 -10.01 8.00 23.03
CA PRO A 428 -10.86 9.16 23.25
C PRO A 428 -11.18 9.37 24.73
N GLY A 429 -10.95 10.61 25.20
CA GLY A 429 -11.25 11.02 26.57
C GLY A 429 -10.32 10.45 27.66
N MET A 430 -9.22 9.77 27.29
CA MET A 430 -8.25 9.26 28.27
C MET A 430 -7.04 10.16 28.46
N LEU A 431 -6.62 10.90 27.43
CA LEU A 431 -5.46 11.78 27.51
C LEU A 431 -5.79 13.01 28.39
N PRO A 432 -4.96 13.35 29.40
CA PRO A 432 -5.20 14.50 30.25
C PRO A 432 -4.98 15.82 29.51
N ASP A 433 -5.47 16.91 30.12
CA ASP A 433 -5.13 18.26 29.68
C ASP A 433 -3.61 18.45 29.76
N LEU A 434 -3.00 18.94 28.67
CA LEU A 434 -1.55 19.13 28.59
C LEU A 434 -1.16 20.33 27.72
N ASP A 435 0.07 20.78 27.89
CA ASP A 435 0.64 21.94 27.22
C ASP A 435 2.11 21.67 26.88
N LEU A 436 2.39 21.44 25.60
CA LEU A 436 3.72 21.05 25.12
C LEU A 436 4.18 21.94 23.98
N VAL A 437 5.50 22.07 23.85
CA VAL A 437 6.17 22.68 22.70
C VAL A 437 7.06 21.65 22.02
N PHE A 438 7.23 21.80 20.71
CA PHE A 438 7.93 20.83 19.89
C PHE A 438 8.94 21.50 18.96
N GLU A 439 10.13 20.92 18.89
CA GLU A 439 11.22 21.30 17.98
C GLU A 439 11.32 20.24 16.86
N CYS A 440 11.22 20.68 15.60
CA CYS A 440 11.13 19.80 14.43
C CYS A 440 12.42 19.65 13.62
N GLY A 441 13.50 20.28 14.06
CA GLY A 441 14.83 20.21 13.50
C GLY A 441 15.44 18.82 13.61
N ASP A 442 16.68 18.72 13.12
CA ASP A 442 17.41 17.45 13.14
C ASP A 442 18.25 17.30 14.43
N GLN A 443 18.69 18.37 15.08
CA GLN A 443 19.59 18.28 16.25
C GLN A 443 18.88 18.68 17.55
N PRO A 444 19.04 17.91 18.65
CA PRO A 444 18.58 18.31 19.97
C PRO A 444 19.18 19.66 20.38
N VAL A 445 18.37 20.52 20.99
CA VAL A 445 18.75 21.92 21.26
C VAL A 445 18.88 22.23 22.75
N THR A 446 18.41 21.35 23.65
CA THR A 446 18.44 21.60 25.09
C THR A 446 19.69 20.97 25.70
N GLN A 447 20.86 21.62 25.51
CA GLN A 447 22.15 21.07 25.93
C GLN A 447 22.30 21.07 27.46
N ARG A 448 22.80 19.96 28.00
CA ARG A 448 23.03 19.78 29.44
C ARG A 448 24.02 20.77 30.01
N SER A 449 25.01 21.22 29.22
CA SER A 449 26.00 22.23 29.60
C SER A 449 25.40 23.58 30.00
N ASP A 450 24.20 23.87 29.47
CA ASP A 450 23.54 25.16 29.63
C ASP A 450 22.71 25.22 30.92
N TYR A 451 22.52 24.08 31.57
CA TYR A 451 21.64 23.89 32.72
C TYR A 451 22.36 23.15 33.87
N GLY A 452 21.79 23.18 35.07
CA GLY A 452 22.34 22.44 36.23
C GLY A 452 23.44 23.15 37.03
N LYS A 453 23.75 24.42 36.72
CA LYS A 453 24.68 25.26 37.54
C LYS A 453 24.05 25.78 38.83
N SER A 454 22.72 25.85 38.91
CA SER A 454 21.95 26.23 40.10
C SER A 454 20.58 25.55 40.11
N LYS A 455 19.88 25.54 41.25
CA LYS A 455 18.51 25.01 41.37
C LYS A 455 17.50 25.75 40.49
N ASP A 456 17.76 27.01 40.15
CA ASP A 456 16.90 27.82 39.27
C ASP A 456 17.17 27.56 37.77
N SER A 457 18.21 26.80 37.45
CA SER A 457 18.65 26.46 36.08
C SER A 457 18.06 25.12 35.62
N VAL A 458 16.74 24.98 35.75
CA VAL A 458 16.00 23.80 35.26
C VAL A 458 15.79 23.94 33.74
N PRO A 459 16.06 22.90 32.93
CA PRO A 459 15.87 22.98 31.49
C PRO A 459 14.39 23.20 31.13
N PRO A 460 14.09 23.96 30.06
CA PRO A 460 12.73 24.02 29.53
C PRO A 460 12.32 22.64 28.96
N PRO A 461 11.08 22.18 29.18
CA PRO A 461 10.60 20.95 28.57
C PRO A 461 10.39 21.17 27.07
N LEU A 462 11.07 20.38 26.25
CA LEU A 462 11.01 20.49 24.81
C LEU A 462 10.94 19.10 24.17
N PHE A 463 9.89 18.85 23.40
CA PHE A 463 9.77 17.61 22.65
C PHE A 463 10.59 17.69 21.36
N HIS A 464 11.29 16.61 21.04
CA HIS A 464 12.10 16.46 19.85
C HIS A 464 12.03 15.00 19.37
N TYR A 465 12.43 14.73 18.13
CA TYR A 465 12.37 13.37 17.57
C TYR A 465 13.56 12.48 17.95
N CYS A 466 14.63 13.08 18.48
CA CYS A 466 15.77 12.37 19.04
C CYS A 466 16.38 13.12 20.23
N GLY A 467 17.24 12.44 20.98
CA GLY A 467 18.10 13.02 22.00
C GLY A 467 19.53 12.47 21.88
N ASN A 468 20.43 12.99 22.69
CA ASN A 468 21.74 12.41 22.92
C ASN A 468 22.11 12.51 24.39
N ARG A 469 23.25 11.92 24.78
CA ARG A 469 23.69 11.92 26.19
C ARG A 469 23.91 13.32 26.76
N SER A 470 24.11 14.31 25.90
CA SER A 470 24.37 15.70 26.24
C SER A 470 23.12 16.58 26.17
N SER A 471 21.93 16.03 25.90
CA SER A 471 20.70 16.81 25.78
C SER A 471 19.62 16.41 26.80
N PHE A 472 18.66 17.31 27.02
CA PHE A 472 17.47 17.11 27.85
C PHE A 472 16.17 17.00 27.04
N ASP A 473 16.25 17.11 25.71
CA ASP A 473 15.08 17.02 24.83
C ASP A 473 14.30 15.71 25.06
N ILE A 474 12.98 15.83 25.16
CA ILE A 474 12.04 14.74 25.42
C ILE A 474 11.75 14.05 24.09
N VAL A 475 12.13 12.78 23.99
CA VAL A 475 12.05 12.07 22.72
C VAL A 475 10.62 11.62 22.41
N PHE A 476 10.17 11.90 21.19
CA PHE A 476 8.84 11.57 20.71
C PHE A 476 8.90 10.75 19.41
N PRO A 477 7.96 9.82 19.14
CA PRO A 477 7.90 9.11 17.87
C PRO A 477 7.89 10.05 16.66
N ASP A 478 8.72 9.74 15.67
CA ASP A 478 8.92 10.60 14.51
C ASP A 478 7.71 10.63 13.57
N TRP A 479 7.60 11.67 12.73
CA TRP A 479 6.45 11.87 11.84
C TRP A 479 6.22 10.73 10.84
N SER A 480 7.27 9.99 10.47
CA SER A 480 7.21 8.98 9.40
C SER A 480 6.41 7.74 9.78
N PHE A 481 6.04 7.55 11.05
CA PHE A 481 5.06 6.52 11.45
C PHE A 481 3.70 6.71 10.76
N TRP A 482 3.28 7.96 10.54
CA TRP A 482 2.06 8.29 9.79
C TRP A 482 2.32 8.58 8.30
N GLY A 483 3.55 8.34 7.84
CA GLY A 483 3.98 8.48 6.45
C GLY A 483 4.74 9.76 6.16
N TRP A 484 5.49 9.76 5.05
CA TRP A 484 6.31 10.87 4.59
C TRP A 484 6.01 11.19 3.11
N PRO A 485 4.99 12.02 2.86
CA PRO A 485 4.48 12.27 1.51
C PRO A 485 5.52 12.83 0.54
N GLU A 486 6.42 13.68 1.03
CA GLU A 486 7.46 14.35 0.25
C GLU A 486 8.45 13.35 -0.39
N LEU A 487 8.64 12.18 0.23
CA LEU A 487 9.50 11.08 -0.24
C LEU A 487 8.70 9.84 -0.68
N SER A 488 7.37 9.94 -0.73
CA SER A 488 6.47 8.82 -1.05
C SER A 488 6.63 7.58 -0.14
N ILE A 489 7.08 7.77 1.11
CA ILE A 489 7.19 6.69 2.10
C ILE A 489 5.84 6.51 2.78
N ARG A 490 5.21 5.34 2.60
CA ARG A 490 3.88 5.05 3.14
C ARG A 490 3.84 5.04 4.67
N PRO A 491 2.65 5.21 5.29
CA PRO A 491 2.46 4.99 6.72
C PRO A 491 2.97 3.63 7.17
N TRP A 492 3.43 3.57 8.42
CA TRP A 492 4.17 2.43 8.96
C TRP A 492 3.37 1.13 8.94
N ASP A 493 2.09 1.16 9.31
CA ASP A 493 1.20 -0.01 9.32
C ASP A 493 1.04 -0.69 7.94
N LYS A 494 1.30 0.05 6.85
CA LYS A 494 1.34 -0.47 5.48
C LYS A 494 2.75 -0.90 5.13
N LEU A 495 3.73 0.00 5.28
CA LEU A 495 5.11 -0.23 4.88
C LEU A 495 5.74 -1.44 5.60
N GLU A 496 5.43 -1.62 6.88
CA GLU A 496 5.88 -2.76 7.68
C GLU A 496 5.48 -4.09 7.03
N LYS A 497 4.24 -4.20 6.54
CA LYS A 497 3.73 -5.41 5.85
C LYS A 497 4.41 -5.62 4.51
N ASP A 498 4.68 -4.54 3.77
CA ASP A 498 5.42 -4.64 2.51
C ASP A 498 6.86 -5.13 2.74
N LEU A 499 7.49 -4.69 3.84
CA LEU A 499 8.84 -5.14 4.23
C LEU A 499 8.83 -6.61 4.65
N GLN A 500 7.82 -7.06 5.41
CA GLN A 500 7.63 -8.48 5.76
C GLN A 500 7.50 -9.35 4.51
N GLN A 501 6.62 -8.95 3.57
CA GLN A 501 6.46 -9.65 2.29
C GLN A 501 7.75 -9.67 1.48
N SER A 502 8.50 -8.56 1.47
CA SER A 502 9.78 -8.50 0.79
C SER A 502 10.82 -9.44 1.38
N ASN A 503 10.84 -9.60 2.70
CA ASN A 503 11.75 -10.53 3.36
C ASN A 503 11.53 -11.98 2.93
N GLU A 504 10.28 -12.35 2.60
CA GLU A 504 9.89 -13.67 2.13
C GLU A 504 10.26 -13.93 0.65
N MET A 505 10.51 -12.87 -0.15
CA MET A 505 10.80 -13.02 -1.59
C MET A 505 12.16 -13.66 -1.87
N ILE A 506 13.17 -13.40 -1.04
CA ILE A 506 14.53 -13.91 -1.22
C ILE A 506 14.99 -14.49 0.12
N LYS A 507 15.27 -15.80 0.14
CA LYS A 507 15.81 -16.46 1.33
C LYS A 507 17.09 -15.77 1.75
N TRP A 508 17.29 -15.55 3.05
CA TRP A 508 18.46 -14.85 3.57
C TRP A 508 19.81 -15.41 3.03
N THR A 509 19.91 -16.74 2.86
CA THR A 509 21.10 -17.41 2.30
C THR A 509 21.37 -17.08 0.84
N GLU A 510 20.34 -16.69 0.07
CA GLU A 510 20.42 -16.34 -1.35
C GLU A 510 20.63 -14.83 -1.57
N ARG A 511 20.59 -14.02 -0.51
CA ARG A 511 20.85 -12.58 -0.58
C ARG A 511 22.32 -12.28 -0.86
N GLU A 512 22.55 -11.13 -1.48
CA GLU A 512 23.89 -10.64 -1.80
C GLU A 512 24.75 -10.57 -0.52
N PRO A 513 25.95 -11.17 -0.50
CA PRO A 513 26.75 -11.35 0.71
C PRO A 513 27.56 -10.10 1.09
N TYR A 514 27.07 -8.91 0.74
CA TYR A 514 27.75 -7.62 0.95
C TYR A 514 26.95 -6.70 1.86
N ALA A 515 27.64 -5.75 2.48
CA ALA A 515 27.02 -4.63 3.18
C ALA A 515 26.47 -3.61 2.20
N TYR A 516 25.21 -3.22 2.38
CA TYR A 516 24.53 -2.30 1.48
C TYR A 516 24.12 -1.02 2.19
N TRP A 517 24.34 0.11 1.52
CA TRP A 517 23.79 1.40 1.89
C TRP A 517 23.35 2.18 0.66
N LYS A 518 22.19 2.84 0.75
CA LYS A 518 21.74 3.82 -0.23
C LYS A 518 21.09 5.00 0.46
N GLY A 519 21.57 6.20 0.19
CA GLY A 519 21.06 7.40 0.86
C GLY A 519 21.74 8.68 0.43
N ASN A 520 21.28 9.82 0.97
CA ASN A 520 21.87 11.11 0.66
C ASN A 520 23.30 11.18 1.22
N ALA A 521 24.27 11.10 0.32
CA ALA A 521 25.70 10.99 0.60
C ALA A 521 26.34 12.30 1.09
N VAL A 522 25.70 13.45 0.84
CA VAL A 522 26.24 14.76 1.20
C VAL A 522 25.69 15.33 2.51
N LEU A 523 24.74 14.62 3.14
CA LEU A 523 24.06 15.12 4.34
C LEU A 523 24.72 14.57 5.62
N GLY A 524 25.65 15.34 6.19
CA GLY A 524 26.40 14.99 7.39
C GLY A 524 27.76 14.36 7.10
N GLU A 525 28.72 14.62 7.99
CA GLU A 525 30.12 14.18 7.82
C GLU A 525 30.25 12.65 7.78
N ALA A 526 29.53 11.96 8.66
CA ALA A 526 29.56 10.49 8.74
C ALA A 526 29.18 9.81 7.41
N ARG A 527 28.24 10.39 6.65
CA ARG A 527 27.83 9.86 5.33
C ARG A 527 28.85 10.13 4.26
N HIS A 528 29.43 11.32 4.27
CA HIS A 528 30.48 11.68 3.32
C HIS A 528 31.69 10.75 3.51
N ASP A 529 32.04 10.46 4.76
CA ASP A 529 33.13 9.54 5.06
C ASP A 529 32.80 8.08 4.72
N LEU A 530 31.56 7.63 4.95
CA LEU A 530 31.11 6.27 4.60
C LEU A 530 31.31 5.95 3.11
N ILE A 531 31.14 6.92 2.20
CA ILE A 531 31.34 6.72 0.75
C ILE A 531 32.75 6.19 0.43
N LYS A 532 33.76 6.55 1.23
CA LYS A 532 35.14 6.08 1.05
C LYS A 532 35.29 4.57 1.25
N CYS A 533 34.33 3.94 1.91
CA CYS A 533 34.31 2.48 2.08
C CYS A 533 33.72 1.74 0.88
N ASN A 534 33.26 2.43 -0.17
CA ASN A 534 32.73 1.76 -1.36
C ASN A 534 33.84 1.00 -2.10
N VAL A 535 33.45 -0.03 -2.86
CA VAL A 535 34.38 -0.81 -3.68
C VAL A 535 35.11 0.09 -4.70
N SER A 536 36.41 -0.15 -4.86
CA SER A 536 37.28 0.50 -5.84
C SER A 536 38.16 -0.55 -6.53
N GLY A 537 38.83 -0.18 -7.64
CA GLY A 537 39.75 -1.09 -8.33
C GLY A 537 40.97 -1.54 -7.51
N LYS A 538 41.24 -0.90 -6.36
CA LYS A 538 42.38 -1.23 -5.48
C LYS A 538 41.97 -1.90 -4.16
N GLN A 539 40.72 -1.73 -3.73
CA GLN A 539 40.26 -2.11 -2.40
C GLN A 539 38.76 -2.44 -2.42
N ASP A 540 38.38 -3.59 -1.86
CA ASP A 540 36.99 -3.96 -1.59
C ASP A 540 36.80 -4.19 -0.08
N TRP A 541 35.96 -3.36 0.54
CA TRP A 541 35.57 -3.48 1.95
C TRP A 541 34.33 -4.37 2.16
N ASN A 542 33.90 -5.11 1.12
CA ASN A 542 32.63 -5.81 1.05
C ASN A 542 31.40 -4.89 1.23
N ALA A 543 31.55 -3.60 0.93
CA ALA A 543 30.48 -2.62 1.02
C ALA A 543 30.06 -2.13 -0.38
N ARG A 544 28.76 -1.91 -0.55
CA ARG A 544 28.09 -1.42 -1.76
C ARG A 544 27.30 -0.18 -1.37
N ILE A 545 27.90 0.98 -1.60
CA ILE A 545 27.47 2.26 -1.05
C ILE A 545 27.05 3.18 -2.20
N TYR A 546 25.78 3.54 -2.22
CA TYR A 546 25.16 4.27 -3.33
C TYR A 546 24.65 5.63 -2.87
N GLY A 547 25.28 6.70 -3.36
CA GLY A 547 24.81 8.06 -3.14
C GLY A 547 23.49 8.33 -3.88
N LEU A 548 22.53 8.90 -3.18
CA LEU A 548 21.20 9.25 -3.69
C LEU A 548 21.05 10.76 -3.80
N GLN A 549 20.52 11.23 -4.92
CA GLN A 549 20.09 12.63 -5.10
C GLN A 549 18.56 12.72 -5.11
N TRP A 550 17.97 13.34 -4.08
CA TRP A 550 16.51 13.39 -3.91
C TRP A 550 15.78 14.10 -5.06
N ALA A 551 16.42 15.09 -5.69
CA ALA A 551 15.84 15.77 -6.85
C ALA A 551 15.69 14.83 -8.06
N LEU A 552 16.66 13.94 -8.27
CA LEU A 552 16.62 12.95 -9.34
C LEU A 552 15.60 11.86 -9.05
N GLU A 553 15.59 11.31 -7.83
CA GLU A 553 14.60 10.29 -7.43
C GLU A 553 13.17 10.80 -7.57
N ARG A 554 12.91 12.06 -7.20
CA ARG A 554 11.59 12.68 -7.38
C ARG A 554 11.18 12.72 -8.85
N ARG A 555 12.09 13.08 -9.76
CA ARG A 555 11.82 13.09 -11.21
C ARG A 555 11.56 11.68 -11.76
N GLN A 556 12.20 10.67 -11.19
CA GLN A 556 12.06 9.26 -11.60
C GLN A 556 10.91 8.53 -10.88
N GLY A 557 10.17 9.23 -10.01
CA GLY A 557 9.05 8.65 -9.26
C GLY A 557 9.49 7.65 -8.19
N TYR A 558 10.67 7.84 -7.60
CA TYR A 558 11.21 7.02 -6.50
C TYR A 558 11.40 5.53 -6.81
N LYS A 559 11.40 5.14 -8.09
CA LYS A 559 11.47 3.74 -8.55
C LYS A 559 12.68 2.97 -7.99
N THR A 560 13.78 3.67 -7.71
CA THR A 560 15.01 3.03 -7.23
C THR A 560 15.24 3.21 -5.73
N SER A 561 14.40 3.99 -5.04
CA SER A 561 14.50 4.29 -3.61
C SER A 561 13.34 3.73 -2.79
N ASP A 562 12.52 2.85 -3.38
CA ASP A 562 11.47 2.13 -2.64
C ASP A 562 12.11 1.26 -1.56
N LEU A 563 11.69 1.45 -0.31
CA LEU A 563 12.27 0.77 0.85
C LEU A 563 11.99 -0.73 0.82
N ALA A 564 10.80 -1.12 0.35
CA ALA A 564 10.39 -2.52 0.32
C ALA A 564 11.24 -3.34 -0.66
N THR A 565 11.76 -2.75 -1.74
CA THR A 565 12.56 -3.49 -2.73
C THR A 565 14.05 -3.59 -2.38
N GLN A 566 14.47 -3.04 -1.24
CA GLN A 566 15.88 -2.95 -0.82
C GLN A 566 16.30 -4.00 0.23
N CYS A 567 15.49 -5.03 0.50
CA CYS A 567 15.83 -6.12 1.41
C CYS A 567 16.57 -7.28 0.69
N THR A 568 17.53 -6.95 -0.19
CA THR A 568 18.19 -7.89 -1.11
C THR A 568 19.59 -8.33 -0.67
N HIS A 569 20.16 -7.69 0.35
CA HIS A 569 21.51 -7.94 0.85
C HIS A 569 21.47 -8.56 2.24
N ARG A 570 22.49 -9.33 2.60
CA ARG A 570 22.58 -9.94 3.95
C ARG A 570 22.81 -8.91 5.05
N TYR A 571 23.47 -7.79 4.72
CA TYR A 571 23.83 -6.74 5.69
C TYR A 571 23.39 -5.37 5.18
N LYS A 572 22.84 -4.55 6.07
CA LYS A 572 22.39 -3.18 5.76
C LYS A 572 23.01 -2.20 6.72
N ILE A 573 23.66 -1.16 6.20
CA ILE A 573 24.37 -0.18 7.03
C ILE A 573 23.40 0.90 7.49
N TYR A 574 23.45 1.24 8.77
CA TYR A 574 22.87 2.44 9.33
C TYR A 574 23.98 3.46 9.62
N VAL A 575 23.76 4.70 9.17
CA VAL A 575 24.64 5.84 9.43
C VAL A 575 23.80 7.09 9.66
N GLU A 576 24.22 7.88 10.63
CA GLU A 576 23.60 9.15 10.98
C GLU A 576 23.70 10.17 9.83
N GLY A 577 22.81 11.17 9.83
CA GLY A 577 22.82 12.28 8.90
C GLY A 577 23.43 13.51 9.55
N LEU A 578 22.67 14.60 9.63
CA LEU A 578 22.99 15.73 10.53
C LEU A 578 22.87 15.33 12.02
N ALA A 579 22.03 14.32 12.30
CA ALA A 579 21.81 13.70 13.59
C ALA A 579 21.23 12.29 13.37
N TRP A 580 20.25 11.86 14.19
CA TRP A 580 19.53 10.61 14.00
C TRP A 580 18.96 10.47 12.58
N SER A 581 18.86 9.24 12.07
CA SER A 581 18.22 8.96 10.79
C SER A 581 17.01 8.06 10.93
N VAL A 582 15.88 8.51 10.38
CA VAL A 582 14.63 7.75 10.27
C VAL A 582 14.75 6.41 9.55
N SER A 583 15.84 6.15 8.83
CA SER A 583 16.06 4.90 8.11
C SER A 583 16.30 3.68 9.00
N GLN A 584 16.62 3.87 10.29
CA GLN A 584 17.01 2.76 11.18
C GLN A 584 15.94 1.68 11.30
N LYS A 585 14.68 2.06 11.56
CA LYS A 585 13.56 1.10 11.63
C LYS A 585 13.35 0.32 10.33
N TYR A 586 13.51 0.97 9.17
CA TYR A 586 13.37 0.32 7.87
C TYR A 586 14.52 -0.64 7.58
N ILE A 587 15.73 -0.32 8.06
CA ILE A 587 16.91 -1.19 7.96
C ILE A 587 16.73 -2.43 8.82
N LEU A 588 16.33 -2.24 10.08
CA LEU A 588 16.08 -3.34 11.02
C LEU A 588 14.96 -4.27 10.54
N ALA A 589 13.92 -3.74 9.90
CA ALA A 589 12.79 -4.52 9.37
C ALA A 589 13.14 -5.46 8.18
N CYS A 590 14.35 -5.42 7.62
CA CYS A 590 14.68 -6.18 6.40
C CYS A 590 15.23 -7.60 6.63
N ASP A 591 15.11 -8.23 7.81
CA ASP A 591 15.76 -9.53 8.16
C ASP A 591 17.29 -9.58 7.93
N SER A 592 17.88 -8.45 7.53
CA SER A 592 19.28 -8.28 7.22
C SER A 592 19.98 -7.91 8.50
N VAL A 593 21.25 -8.28 8.65
CA VAL A 593 22.03 -7.81 9.79
C VAL A 593 22.20 -6.30 9.64
N ALA A 594 21.61 -5.54 10.56
CA ALA A 594 21.80 -4.11 10.62
C ALA A 594 23.21 -3.81 11.15
N LEU A 595 24.06 -3.17 10.34
CA LEU A 595 25.39 -2.72 10.72
C LEU A 595 25.27 -1.26 11.16
N LEU A 596 25.24 -1.00 12.47
CA LEU A 596 25.07 0.36 13.01
C LEU A 596 26.45 0.96 13.26
N ILE A 597 26.83 1.97 12.47
CA ILE A 597 27.93 2.86 12.84
C ILE A 597 27.55 3.53 14.15
N ASN A 598 28.36 3.32 15.18
CA ASN A 598 28.05 3.63 16.57
C ASN A 598 27.33 4.99 16.69
N PRO A 599 26.02 5.01 16.98
CA PRO A 599 25.22 6.23 16.88
C PRO A 599 25.45 7.15 18.07
N HIS A 600 25.46 8.45 17.83
CA HIS A 600 25.56 9.47 18.88
C HIS A 600 24.17 9.91 19.36
N TYR A 601 23.16 9.73 18.53
CA TYR A 601 21.77 10.10 18.80
C TYR A 601 20.91 8.85 19.02
N TYR A 602 19.86 9.01 19.80
CA TYR A 602 18.84 7.99 20.01
C TYR A 602 17.45 8.55 19.78
N ASP A 603 16.56 7.71 19.27
CA ASP A 603 15.12 7.92 19.28
C ASP A 603 14.47 7.17 20.48
N PHE A 604 13.15 7.07 20.49
CA PHE A 604 12.40 6.56 21.64
C PHE A 604 12.63 5.07 21.93
N TYR A 605 13.02 4.25 20.94
CA TYR A 605 13.17 2.79 21.11
C TYR A 605 14.63 2.32 21.04
N THR A 606 15.48 3.03 20.31
CA THR A 606 16.85 2.59 19.97
C THR A 606 17.77 2.41 21.18
N ARG A 607 17.49 3.05 22.30
CA ARG A 607 18.22 2.82 23.56
C ARG A 607 18.12 1.37 24.03
N SER A 608 17.00 0.70 23.77
CA SER A 608 16.77 -0.70 24.15
C SER A 608 17.39 -1.73 23.20
N LEU A 609 17.88 -1.32 22.02
CA LEU A 609 18.58 -2.24 21.12
C LEU A 609 19.93 -2.64 21.69
N LEU A 610 20.19 -3.94 21.68
CA LEU A 610 21.44 -4.56 22.14
C LEU A 610 22.36 -4.99 20.97
N PRO A 611 23.66 -4.64 21.00
CA PRO A 611 24.66 -5.13 20.06
C PRO A 611 24.73 -6.67 20.10
N THR A 612 25.06 -7.25 18.95
CA THR A 612 25.13 -8.71 18.67
C THR A 612 23.86 -9.50 19.00
N VAL A 613 22.78 -8.84 19.41
CA VAL A 613 21.44 -9.42 19.58
C VAL A 613 20.53 -8.91 18.48
N HIS A 614 20.37 -7.59 18.37
CA HIS A 614 19.46 -6.96 17.39
C HIS A 614 20.20 -6.37 16.18
N TYR A 615 21.49 -6.09 16.33
CA TYR A 615 22.31 -5.46 15.31
C TYR A 615 23.79 -5.74 15.54
N TRP A 616 24.63 -5.41 14.56
CA TRP A 616 26.09 -5.47 14.66
C TRP A 616 26.68 -4.06 14.83
N PRO A 617 27.45 -3.77 15.89
CA PRO A 617 28.06 -2.45 16.08
C PRO A 617 29.25 -2.28 15.13
N ILE A 618 29.41 -1.08 14.58
CA ILE A 618 30.52 -0.71 13.69
C ILE A 618 31.31 0.43 14.32
N ASN A 619 32.62 0.24 14.44
CA ASN A 619 33.53 1.24 14.96
C ASN A 619 33.56 2.46 14.03
N GLU A 620 33.19 3.62 14.54
CA GLU A 620 33.13 4.85 13.74
C GLU A 620 34.52 5.27 13.21
N LYS A 621 35.60 5.09 14.00
CA LYS A 621 36.94 5.55 13.62
C LYS A 621 37.56 4.73 12.49
N ASP A 622 37.33 3.41 12.47
CA ASP A 622 37.83 2.49 11.45
C ASP A 622 36.70 1.76 10.70
N LYS A 623 35.65 2.52 10.36
CA LYS A 623 34.37 2.00 9.85
C LYS A 623 34.51 1.09 8.63
N CYS A 624 35.43 1.35 7.70
CA CYS A 624 35.57 0.51 6.51
C CYS A 624 36.11 -0.88 6.86
N LYS A 625 37.12 -0.95 7.74
CA LYS A 625 37.65 -2.24 8.23
C LYS A 625 36.64 -2.97 9.11
N SER A 626 35.96 -2.24 10.00
CA SER A 626 34.92 -2.80 10.87
C SER A 626 33.73 -3.36 10.06
N ILE A 627 33.27 -2.66 9.01
CA ILE A 627 32.26 -3.19 8.07
C ILE A 627 32.77 -4.45 7.38
N LYS A 628 34.01 -4.43 6.86
CA LYS A 628 34.59 -5.61 6.20
C LYS A 628 34.64 -6.81 7.14
N PHE A 629 35.12 -6.60 8.37
CA PHE A 629 35.17 -7.62 9.41
C PHE A 629 33.77 -8.19 9.69
N ALA A 630 32.78 -7.34 9.91
CA ALA A 630 31.41 -7.77 10.17
C ALA A 630 30.84 -8.65 9.05
N VAL A 631 31.08 -8.27 7.79
CA VAL A 631 30.62 -9.02 6.61
C VAL A 631 31.37 -10.35 6.47
N ASP A 632 32.69 -10.35 6.62
CA ASP A 632 33.52 -11.57 6.54
C ASP A 632 33.14 -12.56 7.66
N TRP A 633 33.01 -12.06 8.89
CA TRP A 633 32.55 -12.85 10.03
C TRP A 633 31.14 -13.39 9.80
N GLY A 634 30.21 -12.54 9.35
CA GLY A 634 28.82 -12.93 9.15
C GLY A 634 28.65 -13.98 8.06
N ASN A 635 29.44 -13.89 6.98
CA ASN A 635 29.40 -14.85 5.89
C ASN A 635 29.99 -16.20 6.31
N LYS A 636 31.03 -16.19 7.16
CA LYS A 636 31.59 -17.41 7.78
C LYS A 636 30.66 -18.01 8.84
N ASN A 637 29.86 -17.17 9.51
CA ASN A 637 28.94 -17.54 10.59
C ASN A 637 27.47 -17.32 10.20
N ALA A 638 27.10 -17.75 8.99
CA ALA A 638 25.83 -17.45 8.33
C ALA A 638 24.60 -17.62 9.24
N LYS A 639 24.51 -18.72 9.99
CA LYS A 639 23.39 -18.98 10.90
C LYS A 639 23.27 -17.93 12.00
N LYS A 640 24.38 -17.59 12.67
CA LYS A 640 24.40 -16.57 13.73
C LYS A 640 24.09 -15.18 13.19
N ALA A 641 24.65 -14.85 12.02
CA ALA A 641 24.34 -13.59 11.35
C ALA A 641 22.83 -13.48 11.04
N GLN A 642 22.23 -14.54 10.48
CA GLN A 642 20.80 -14.57 10.24
C GLN A 642 19.97 -14.43 11.52
N GLU A 643 20.39 -15.05 12.63
CA GLU A 643 19.73 -14.93 13.94
C GLU A 643 19.73 -13.47 14.43
N ILE A 644 20.84 -12.75 14.28
CA ILE A 644 20.93 -11.31 14.64
C ILE A 644 19.98 -10.48 13.77
N GLY A 645 20.01 -10.70 12.44
CA GLY A 645 19.12 -9.99 11.51
C GLY A 645 17.64 -10.22 11.81
N LYS A 646 17.26 -11.47 12.12
CA LYS A 646 15.89 -11.83 12.52
C LYS A 646 15.49 -11.28 13.86
N ALA A 647 16.40 -11.22 14.84
CA ALA A 647 16.09 -10.63 16.14
C ALA A 647 15.86 -9.11 16.02
N GLY A 648 16.63 -8.42 15.17
CA GLY A 648 16.42 -7.00 14.87
C GLY A 648 15.08 -6.73 14.18
N SER A 649 14.72 -7.52 13.16
CA SER A 649 13.43 -7.37 12.47
C SER A 649 12.26 -7.76 13.38
N LYS A 650 12.39 -8.83 14.17
CA LYS A 650 11.39 -9.25 15.16
C LYS A 650 11.09 -8.13 16.16
N PHE A 651 12.11 -7.48 16.71
CA PHE A 651 11.93 -6.32 17.60
C PHE A 651 11.07 -5.24 16.93
N VAL A 652 11.36 -4.90 15.68
CA VAL A 652 10.60 -3.88 14.95
C VAL A 652 9.16 -4.32 14.65
N HIS A 653 8.95 -5.57 14.25
CA HIS A 653 7.64 -6.10 13.86
C HIS A 653 6.71 -6.39 15.04
N GLU A 654 7.27 -6.75 16.18
CA GLU A 654 6.51 -7.08 17.38
C GLU A 654 6.38 -5.88 18.32
N GLU A 655 7.46 -5.11 18.52
CA GLU A 655 7.47 -4.05 19.54
C GLU A 655 7.26 -2.64 18.99
N LEU A 656 7.35 -2.41 17.66
CA LEU A 656 7.06 -1.10 17.04
C LEU A 656 5.76 -1.09 16.23
N GLN A 657 4.79 -1.92 16.59
CA GLN A 657 3.45 -1.86 16.02
C GLN A 657 2.75 -0.54 16.36
N MET A 658 1.89 -0.03 15.48
CA MET A 658 1.19 1.25 15.70
C MET A 658 0.45 1.32 17.05
N LYS A 659 -0.05 0.19 17.58
CA LYS A 659 -0.60 0.11 18.93
C LYS A 659 0.41 0.57 19.98
N TYR A 660 1.62 0.02 19.99
CA TYR A 660 2.67 0.42 20.93
C TYR A 660 3.20 1.84 20.66
N ILE A 661 3.14 2.32 19.42
CA ILE A 661 3.44 3.73 19.16
C ILE A 661 2.43 4.64 19.87
N TYR A 662 1.14 4.34 19.78
CA TYR A 662 0.11 5.09 20.50
C TYR A 662 0.20 4.90 22.03
N ASP A 663 0.49 3.70 22.52
CA ASP A 663 0.69 3.45 23.95
C ASP A 663 1.87 4.25 24.49
N TYR A 664 2.99 4.31 23.75
CA TYR A 664 4.17 5.08 24.14
C TYR A 664 3.83 6.57 24.21
N MET A 665 3.18 7.11 23.18
CA MET A 665 2.74 8.50 23.16
C MET A 665 1.76 8.79 24.31
N PHE A 666 0.82 7.87 24.59
CA PHE A 666 -0.13 7.99 25.69
C PHE A 666 0.59 8.11 27.04
N HIS A 667 1.49 7.17 27.34
CA HIS A 667 2.21 7.15 28.61
C HIS A 667 3.12 8.37 28.75
N LEU A 668 3.88 8.71 27.71
CA LEU A 668 4.77 9.87 27.73
C LEU A 668 4.01 11.16 28.01
N LEU A 669 2.90 11.40 27.30
CA LEU A 669 2.11 12.61 27.43
C LEU A 669 1.34 12.65 28.76
N THR A 670 0.90 11.49 29.28
CA THR A 670 0.22 11.39 30.57
C THR A 670 1.17 11.66 31.73
N GLU A 671 2.37 11.05 31.73
CA GLU A 671 3.40 11.32 32.74
C GLU A 671 3.90 12.76 32.66
N TYR A 672 4.08 13.30 31.45
CA TYR A 672 4.41 14.71 31.26
C TYR A 672 3.35 15.63 31.87
N ALA A 673 2.06 15.36 31.62
CA ALA A 673 0.97 16.18 32.15
C ALA A 673 0.92 16.20 33.69
N LYS A 674 1.26 15.09 34.36
CA LYS A 674 1.36 15.03 35.84
C LYS A 674 2.41 15.98 36.40
N LEU A 675 3.41 16.36 35.60
CA LEU A 675 4.48 17.27 36.03
C LEU A 675 4.08 18.74 35.91
N LEU A 676 3.01 19.07 35.17
CA LEU A 676 2.54 20.46 35.02
C LEU A 676 2.06 21.02 36.36
N LYS A 677 2.63 22.15 36.78
CA LYS A 677 2.28 22.88 38.02
C LYS A 677 1.24 23.97 37.78
N TYR A 678 0.54 23.92 36.65
CA TYR A 678 -0.49 24.86 36.26
C TYR A 678 -1.54 24.14 35.41
N LYS A 679 -2.77 24.65 35.41
CA LYS A 679 -3.80 24.17 34.51
C LYS A 679 -3.55 24.70 33.10
N PRO A 680 -3.44 23.84 32.06
CA PRO A 680 -3.35 24.27 30.68
C PRO A 680 -4.50 25.19 30.28
N THR A 681 -4.19 26.21 29.49
CA THR A 681 -5.16 27.20 28.98
C THR A 681 -4.87 27.45 27.51
N ILE A 682 -5.90 27.62 26.70
CA ILE A 682 -5.77 27.85 25.26
C ILE A 682 -5.02 29.18 25.02
N PRO A 683 -3.84 29.19 24.35
CA PRO A 683 -3.13 30.41 23.98
C PRO A 683 -3.96 31.26 23.00
N ARG A 684 -3.78 32.58 23.03
CA ARG A 684 -4.56 33.52 22.20
C ARG A 684 -4.45 33.23 20.69
N ASP A 685 -3.26 32.85 20.24
CA ASP A 685 -2.97 32.61 18.81
C ASP A 685 -3.14 31.15 18.40
N ALA A 686 -3.59 30.28 19.30
CA ALA A 686 -3.80 28.86 19.01
C ALA A 686 -5.13 28.64 18.27
N VAL A 687 -5.10 27.79 17.25
CA VAL A 687 -6.29 27.38 16.49
C VAL A 687 -6.71 25.97 16.88
N GLU A 688 -8.01 25.71 16.99
CA GLU A 688 -8.51 24.35 17.17
C GLU A 688 -8.28 23.53 15.90
N VAL A 689 -7.76 22.30 16.04
CA VAL A 689 -7.49 21.39 14.93
C VAL A 689 -8.04 20.00 15.23
N CYS A 690 -8.56 19.35 14.18
CA CYS A 690 -9.08 17.99 14.22
C CYS A 690 -8.69 17.22 12.95
N SER A 691 -8.85 15.89 12.99
CA SER A 691 -8.49 14.99 11.88
C SER A 691 -9.16 15.41 10.56
N ASP A 692 -10.46 15.71 10.59
CA ASP A 692 -11.21 16.09 9.38
C ASP A 692 -10.67 17.39 8.78
N ALA A 693 -10.40 18.41 9.61
CA ALA A 693 -9.85 19.69 9.15
C ALA A 693 -8.48 19.52 8.46
N LEU A 694 -7.60 18.65 8.98
CA LEU A 694 -6.32 18.35 8.34
C LEU A 694 -6.49 17.54 7.05
N ILE A 695 -7.39 16.57 6.98
CA ILE A 695 -7.66 15.84 5.74
C ILE A 695 -8.21 16.79 4.67
N CYS A 696 -9.17 17.62 5.03
CA CYS A 696 -9.89 18.53 4.14
C CYS A 696 -9.03 19.65 3.56
N SER A 697 -8.10 20.16 4.36
CA SER A 697 -7.19 21.24 3.95
C SER A 697 -6.07 20.78 3.01
N THR A 698 -6.02 19.49 2.62
CA THR A 698 -4.96 18.97 1.76
C THR A 698 -5.44 18.12 0.60
N LYS A 699 -4.59 17.96 -0.41
CA LYS A 699 -4.85 17.23 -1.65
C LYS A 699 -3.72 16.25 -1.97
N GLY A 700 -3.94 15.38 -2.95
CA GLY A 700 -2.94 14.46 -3.48
C GLY A 700 -2.39 13.48 -2.44
N ILE A 701 -1.10 13.17 -2.54
CA ILE A 701 -0.42 12.15 -1.70
C ILE A 701 -0.48 12.46 -0.20
N ARG A 702 -0.47 13.75 0.18
CA ARG A 702 -0.63 14.17 1.59
C ARG A 702 -2.00 13.79 2.14
N LYS A 703 -3.08 14.03 1.38
CA LYS A 703 -4.43 13.59 1.75
C LYS A 703 -4.50 12.06 1.83
N LYS A 704 -3.93 11.37 0.84
CA LYS A 704 -3.90 9.90 0.78
C LYS A 704 -3.28 9.28 2.02
N PHE A 705 -2.12 9.78 2.48
CA PHE A 705 -1.43 9.23 3.64
C PHE A 705 -2.18 9.49 4.95
N ARG A 706 -2.83 10.65 5.08
CA ARG A 706 -3.72 10.92 6.23
C ARG A 706 -4.90 9.97 6.25
N VAL A 707 -5.57 9.75 5.11
CA VAL A 707 -6.68 8.78 5.06
C VAL A 707 -6.19 7.35 5.37
N HIS A 708 -5.04 6.94 4.84
CA HIS A 708 -4.45 5.62 5.13
C HIS A 708 -4.14 5.41 6.61
N SER A 709 -3.61 6.44 7.28
CA SER A 709 -3.18 6.37 8.67
C SER A 709 -4.25 6.87 9.66
N ARG A 710 -5.49 7.08 9.19
CA ARG A 710 -6.60 7.52 10.03
C ARG A 710 -7.06 6.39 10.94
N ILE A 711 -7.19 6.69 12.22
CA ILE A 711 -7.89 5.82 13.17
C ILE A 711 -9.39 5.92 12.92
N ASN A 712 -9.97 4.80 12.51
CA ASN A 712 -11.41 4.68 12.24
C ASN A 712 -12.17 4.03 13.41
N ASN A 713 -11.47 3.26 14.24
CA ASN A 713 -12.03 2.56 15.40
C ASN A 713 -11.23 2.91 16.65
N VAL A 714 -11.95 3.14 17.74
CA VAL A 714 -11.36 3.31 19.08
C VAL A 714 -10.70 2.00 19.54
N SER A 715 -9.72 2.10 20.43
CA SER A 715 -9.13 0.91 21.05
C SER A 715 -10.20 0.10 21.81
N SER A 716 -10.09 -1.22 21.78
CA SER A 716 -10.96 -2.14 22.54
C SER A 716 -10.51 -2.36 23.99
N SER A 717 -9.26 -1.98 24.31
CA SER A 717 -8.66 -2.08 25.63
C SER A 717 -7.99 -0.77 26.03
N GLU A 718 -7.70 -0.63 27.31
CA GLU A 718 -6.80 0.40 27.82
C GLU A 718 -5.37 0.22 27.24
N PRO A 719 -4.53 1.27 27.29
CA PRO A 719 -3.11 1.15 26.97
C PRO A 719 -2.43 0.04 27.77
N CYS A 720 -1.37 -0.57 27.22
CA CYS A 720 -0.56 -1.53 27.96
C CYS A 720 -0.04 -0.97 29.30
N THR A 721 0.33 -1.83 30.23
CA THR A 721 0.91 -1.43 31.52
C THR A 721 2.38 -1.05 31.32
N MET A 722 2.72 0.22 31.55
CA MET A 722 4.10 0.70 31.45
C MET A 722 4.97 0.08 32.57
N PRO A 723 6.14 -0.51 32.24
CA PRO A 723 7.04 -1.05 33.24
C PRO A 723 7.55 0.02 34.21
N PRO A 724 7.92 -0.36 35.44
CA PRO A 724 8.44 0.59 36.43
C PRO A 724 9.78 1.18 35.99
N SER A 725 10.12 2.36 36.55
CA SER A 725 11.41 2.99 36.35
C SER A 725 12.55 2.05 36.73
N TRP A 726 13.69 2.18 36.05
CA TRP A 726 14.89 1.45 36.44
C TRP A 726 15.32 1.80 37.86
N SER A 727 15.75 0.80 38.62
CA SER A 727 16.61 1.10 39.77
C SER A 727 17.97 1.61 39.24
N PRO A 728 18.72 2.43 39.99
CA PRO A 728 20.04 2.88 39.57
C PRO A 728 20.98 1.72 39.21
N ALA A 729 20.90 0.61 39.96
CA ALA A 729 21.70 -0.59 39.72
C ALA A 729 21.29 -1.30 38.41
N ASP A 730 19.99 -1.48 38.17
CA ASP A 730 19.50 -2.16 36.96
C ASP A 730 19.79 -1.34 35.70
N LEU A 731 19.68 0.00 35.78
CA LEU A 731 20.04 0.90 34.69
C LEU A 731 21.52 0.77 34.36
N GLN A 732 22.38 0.79 35.38
CA GLN A 732 23.82 0.64 35.20
C GLN A 732 24.16 -0.73 34.61
N ASN A 733 23.57 -1.81 35.13
CA ASN A 733 23.73 -3.17 34.59
C ASN A 733 23.32 -3.27 33.12
N PHE A 734 22.21 -2.63 32.72
CA PHE A 734 21.78 -2.59 31.33
C PHE A 734 22.78 -1.84 30.44
N ILE A 735 23.27 -0.69 30.91
CA ILE A 735 24.29 0.11 30.21
C ILE A 735 25.60 -0.69 30.06
N ASP A 736 26.07 -1.31 31.14
CA ASP A 736 27.30 -2.10 31.15
C ASP A 736 27.19 -3.31 30.24
N ARG A 737 26.04 -4.00 30.23
CA ARG A 737 25.77 -5.08 29.28
C ARG A 737 25.91 -4.60 27.84
N LYS A 738 25.36 -3.44 27.50
CA LYS A 738 25.44 -2.87 26.15
C LYS A 738 26.88 -2.52 25.77
N GLN A 739 27.64 -1.95 26.70
CA GLN A 739 29.06 -1.63 26.49
C GLN A 739 29.91 -2.89 26.33
N ASN A 740 29.69 -3.90 27.17
CA ASN A 740 30.43 -5.17 27.12
C ASN A 740 30.19 -5.92 25.80
N LEU A 741 28.95 -5.95 25.29
CA LEU A 741 28.64 -6.55 23.99
C LEU A 741 29.31 -5.81 22.82
N THR A 742 29.43 -4.48 22.93
CA THR A 742 30.16 -3.67 21.92
C THR A 742 31.65 -3.96 21.97
N LYS A 743 32.25 -3.93 23.18
CA LYS A 743 33.67 -4.21 23.41
C LYS A 743 34.07 -5.62 22.98
N GLN A 744 33.17 -6.59 23.11
CA GLN A 744 33.42 -7.95 22.61
C GLN A 744 33.69 -7.99 21.11
N VAL A 745 32.95 -7.20 20.32
CA VAL A 745 33.18 -7.11 18.87
C VAL A 745 34.50 -6.42 18.57
N GLU A 746 34.83 -5.34 19.28
CA GLU A 746 36.11 -4.63 19.15
C GLU A 746 37.31 -5.56 19.40
N LEU A 747 37.23 -6.40 20.45
CA LEU A 747 38.26 -7.40 20.73
C LEU A 747 38.39 -8.46 19.62
N TRP A 748 37.27 -8.85 18.98
CA TRP A 748 37.32 -9.77 17.85
C TRP A 748 37.95 -9.12 16.60
N GLU A 749 37.71 -7.84 16.37
CA GLU A 749 38.32 -7.06 15.28
C GLU A 749 39.84 -6.95 15.45
N GLU A 750 40.30 -6.67 16.67
CA GLU A 750 41.72 -6.58 17.02
C GLU A 750 42.43 -7.93 16.84
N ALA A 751 41.82 -9.02 17.29
CA ALA A 751 42.38 -10.37 17.20
C ALA A 751 42.55 -10.89 15.76
N GLN A 752 41.84 -10.34 14.78
CA GLN A 752 41.97 -10.69 13.36
C GLN A 752 42.92 -9.74 12.60
N SER A 753 43.39 -8.67 13.24
CA SER A 753 44.33 -7.69 12.68
C SER A 753 45.81 -8.01 13.00
N ILE A 754 46.05 -9.09 13.76
CA ILE A 754 47.35 -9.74 14.01
C ILE A 754 47.43 -10.97 13.11
#